data_AF-A0A066VSI8-F1
#
_entry.id   AF-A0A066VSI8-F1
#
_cell.length_a   1.000
_cell.length_b   1.000
_cell.length_c   1.000
_cell.angle_alpha   90.00
_cell.angle_beta   90.00
_cell.angle_gamma   90.00
#
_symmetry.space_group_name_H-M   'P 1'
#
loop_
_entity.id
_entity.type
_entity.pdbx_description
1 polymer ?
#
loop_
_entity_poly.entity_id
_entity_poly.type
_entity_poly.pdbx_seq_one_letter_code
_entity_poly.pdbx_strand_id
1 'polypeptide(L)'
;MGPVATTIPAATAISNEPLPVPVAKAPLASHPLDPPSAAELAAATAAVRAYLASSEHQHESVPAATLKFCSVMLKEPPKANVIEALRWPGGAATQSDGSGVPRQLEVHAIDTQPGAPGGGQAWELVVALPTAKVVSAHKLPAGVQPGLTPEELCSAEQHVRRHPAVIAAAAAVGVAPEQIYADGWSIGWDERWPGRRLQQALLFARFDGPHENLYAHPMDFFPVLDVNTGEVLAIDYTPHRILGPHKDQTTAQNGSTAPPATGSFDAPDPATRPRFPPPRAQHEYLPETVTAVNPAPAPAGTEQKQEQALHGPERLRFRADLKPLHVVQPDGVSFVRRGNLLTWQKWKLHVGFHPREGLVLSTISYRDTDDGDAERPLFYRISISEMVVPYGQPDFPHYKKFAFDVGEYGLGYLANSLDLGCDCLGSIEYMDGVVAQHDGTPLTIKNAICIHEEDAGLGWKHTDFRVGGKTAVVRNRKLIISSVYTVANYEYRVAFLLGLDGTLECEIGLTGILNVTLLAPGEKPTYATEVAPQIAAHIHQHLFSVRIDPHIDGPRNSVVEQTIEPSPHATGSAQNWAGNAFDAHRRTLRTAGEAVRDAHTDSERSWIFVNENRTHYASGKPVGYKLMTTNQPRLYAKPDSIVAKRAPFATHHFWTVPYADDRKYPAGKHCVQTLATPSDSILGWVGDGSASIENTDIVSFATVGITHVVRPEDGPVMPAEHVRLALKPTSFFRRNPMLDVPAIKDKKSVHAAASAAKCCL
;
A
#
# COMPACT_ATOMS: atom_id res chain seq x y z
N MET A 1 78.63 -4.88 51.06
CA MET A 1 77.58 -5.83 51.47
C MET A 1 76.28 -5.31 50.87
N GLY A 2 75.59 -5.88 49.89
CA GLY A 2 75.60 -7.12 49.11
C GLY A 2 74.43 -6.92 48.11
N PRO A 3 74.49 -7.38 46.85
CA PRO A 3 73.48 -7.00 45.87
C PRO A 3 72.21 -7.82 46.06
N VAL A 4 71.06 -7.15 46.13
CA VAL A 4 69.74 -7.77 46.17
C VAL A 4 69.39 -8.26 44.77
N ALA A 5 69.30 -9.57 44.60
CA ALA A 5 68.81 -10.22 43.39
C ALA A 5 67.29 -10.03 43.28
N THR A 6 66.82 -9.46 42.18
CA THR A 6 65.41 -9.47 41.77
C THR A 6 65.27 -10.47 40.63
N THR A 7 64.57 -11.57 40.88
CA THR A 7 64.25 -12.61 39.92
C THR A 7 63.15 -12.12 38.96
N ILE A 8 63.45 -12.15 37.66
CA ILE A 8 62.50 -11.95 36.56
C ILE A 8 61.73 -13.27 36.37
N PRO A 9 60.38 -13.28 36.29
CA PRO A 9 59.65 -14.50 35.96
C PRO A 9 59.89 -14.89 34.49
N ALA A 10 60.13 -16.17 34.26
CA ALA A 10 60.29 -16.75 32.92
C ALA A 10 59.03 -16.50 32.07
N ALA A 11 59.25 -16.10 30.81
CA ALA A 11 58.23 -15.99 29.80
C ALA A 11 57.56 -17.36 29.58
N THR A 12 56.26 -17.44 29.82
CA THR A 12 55.42 -18.56 29.39
C THR A 12 55.43 -18.61 27.86
N ALA A 13 55.85 -19.75 27.32
CA ALA A 13 55.81 -20.02 25.89
C ALA A 13 54.36 -19.88 25.39
N ILE A 14 54.13 -18.89 24.53
CA ILE A 14 52.88 -18.74 23.79
C ILE A 14 52.85 -19.88 22.78
N SER A 15 51.84 -20.75 22.89
CA SER A 15 51.56 -21.80 21.92
C SER A 15 51.31 -21.18 20.54
N ASN A 16 52.21 -21.43 19.58
CA ASN A 16 52.00 -21.15 18.16
C ASN A 16 51.04 -22.20 17.55
N GLU A 17 49.82 -22.32 18.09
CA GLU A 17 48.74 -22.89 17.29
C GLU A 17 48.12 -21.77 16.45
N PRO A 18 48.03 -21.92 15.12
CA PRO A 18 47.32 -20.98 14.30
C PRO A 18 45.86 -20.93 14.79
N LEU A 19 45.40 -19.72 15.14
CA LEU A 19 43.98 -19.47 15.36
C LEU A 19 43.20 -20.11 14.19
N PRO A 20 42.13 -20.87 14.45
CA PRO A 20 41.36 -21.49 13.40
C PRO A 20 40.91 -20.40 12.44
N VAL A 21 41.45 -20.45 11.21
CA VAL A 21 40.98 -19.61 10.11
C VAL A 21 39.48 -19.88 10.02
N PRO A 22 38.60 -18.87 10.19
CA PRO A 22 37.18 -19.10 10.05
C PRO A 22 36.94 -19.60 8.63
N VAL A 23 36.58 -20.87 8.52
CA VAL A 23 36.17 -21.48 7.25
C VAL A 23 35.07 -20.60 6.69
N ALA A 24 35.34 -19.94 5.56
CA ALA A 24 34.35 -19.11 4.91
C ALA A 24 33.14 -20.00 4.58
N LYS A 25 32.04 -19.85 5.33
CA LYS A 25 30.75 -20.47 4.97
C LYS A 25 30.47 -20.11 3.51
N ALA A 26 30.15 -21.11 2.70
CA ALA A 26 29.82 -20.92 1.29
C ALA A 26 28.71 -19.86 1.13
N PRO A 27 28.74 -19.03 0.06
CA PRO A 27 27.67 -18.09 -0.20
C PRO A 27 26.33 -18.82 -0.31
N LEU A 28 25.27 -18.21 0.22
CA LEU A 28 23.91 -18.77 0.13
C LEU A 28 23.50 -18.92 -1.34
N ALA A 29 22.83 -20.03 -1.66
CA ALA A 29 22.35 -20.32 -3.01
C ALA A 29 21.22 -19.37 -3.46
N SER A 30 20.45 -18.82 -2.52
CA SER A 30 19.40 -17.83 -2.73
C SER A 30 19.33 -16.86 -1.55
N HIS A 31 18.71 -15.69 -1.73
CA HIS A 31 18.51 -14.76 -0.63
C HIS A 31 17.36 -15.27 0.26
N PRO A 32 17.48 -15.26 1.60
CA PRO A 32 16.46 -15.86 2.47
C PRO A 32 15.08 -15.21 2.40
N LEU A 33 15.03 -13.94 1.97
CA LEU A 33 13.80 -13.18 1.76
C LEU A 33 13.25 -13.27 0.33
N ASP A 34 13.84 -14.10 -0.54
CA ASP A 34 13.30 -14.29 -1.89
C ASP A 34 11.85 -14.79 -1.83
N PRO A 35 10.93 -14.26 -2.66
CA PRO A 35 9.55 -14.74 -2.69
C PRO A 35 9.50 -16.24 -3.03
N PRO A 36 8.41 -16.94 -2.67
CA PRO A 36 8.26 -18.34 -3.04
C PRO A 36 8.26 -18.51 -4.56
N SER A 37 9.00 -19.50 -5.07
CA SER A 37 8.91 -19.86 -6.48
C SER A 37 7.60 -20.61 -6.78
N ALA A 38 7.20 -20.68 -8.06
CA ALA A 38 6.04 -21.46 -8.48
C ALA A 38 6.10 -22.93 -8.04
N ALA A 39 7.31 -23.53 -8.04
CA ALA A 39 7.52 -24.90 -7.57
C ALA A 39 7.34 -25.03 -6.06
N GLU A 40 7.80 -24.05 -5.29
CA GLU A 40 7.61 -24.02 -3.83
C GLU A 40 6.14 -23.83 -3.46
N LEU A 41 5.40 -22.97 -4.17
CA LEU A 41 3.95 -22.81 -3.99
C LEU A 41 3.21 -24.12 -4.27
N ALA A 42 3.47 -24.75 -5.41
CA ALA A 42 2.85 -26.03 -5.78
C ALA A 42 3.17 -27.15 -4.78
N ALA A 43 4.41 -27.22 -4.29
CA ALA A 43 4.79 -28.19 -3.27
C ALA A 43 4.06 -27.96 -1.94
N ALA A 44 3.92 -26.69 -1.52
CA ALA A 44 3.24 -26.36 -0.27
C ALA A 44 1.73 -26.60 -0.34
N THR A 45 1.07 -26.23 -1.43
CA THR A 45 -0.37 -26.46 -1.59
C THR A 45 -0.68 -27.96 -1.70
N ALA A 46 0.17 -28.74 -2.38
CA ALA A 46 0.06 -30.20 -2.38
C ALA A 46 0.23 -30.81 -0.98
N ALA A 47 1.22 -30.34 -0.21
CA ALA A 47 1.45 -30.79 1.17
C ALA A 47 0.26 -30.49 2.09
N VAL A 48 -0.31 -29.28 2.01
CA VAL A 48 -1.49 -28.90 2.79
C VAL A 48 -2.70 -29.75 2.40
N ARG A 49 -2.92 -29.97 1.10
CA ARG A 49 -4.01 -30.81 0.61
C ARG A 49 -3.91 -32.24 1.13
N ALA A 50 -2.71 -32.82 1.12
CA ALA A 50 -2.47 -34.17 1.66
C ALA A 50 -2.67 -34.22 3.19
N TYR A 51 -2.15 -33.21 3.91
CA TYR A 51 -2.27 -33.13 5.36
C TYR A 51 -3.72 -32.98 5.82
N LEU A 52 -4.48 -32.07 5.21
CA LEU A 52 -5.89 -31.84 5.55
C LEU A 52 -6.82 -32.98 5.10
N ALA A 53 -6.44 -33.76 4.10
CA ALA A 53 -7.17 -34.98 3.76
C ALA A 53 -6.90 -36.14 4.75
N SER A 54 -5.80 -36.09 5.50
CA SER A 54 -5.39 -37.15 6.42
C SER A 54 -6.09 -37.05 7.79
N SER A 55 -6.05 -38.13 8.57
CA SER A 55 -6.49 -38.11 9.98
C SER A 55 -5.41 -37.59 10.94
N GLU A 56 -4.24 -37.18 10.45
CA GLU A 56 -3.08 -36.81 11.30
C GLU A 56 -3.32 -35.54 12.12
N HIS A 57 -4.24 -34.68 11.68
CA HIS A 57 -4.47 -33.37 12.28
C HIS A 57 -5.55 -33.33 13.38
N GLN A 58 -5.98 -34.48 13.91
CA GLN A 58 -6.99 -34.60 14.97
C GLN A 58 -8.38 -34.00 14.68
N HIS A 59 -8.58 -33.48 13.46
CA HIS A 59 -9.84 -32.95 12.94
C HIS A 59 -10.44 -33.87 11.86
N GLU A 60 -11.69 -33.60 11.48
CA GLU A 60 -12.36 -34.28 10.37
C GLU A 60 -11.58 -34.07 9.06
N SER A 61 -11.54 -35.12 8.24
CA SER A 61 -10.85 -35.08 6.95
C SER A 61 -11.51 -34.07 6.02
N VAL A 62 -10.69 -33.18 5.45
CA VAL A 62 -11.10 -32.16 4.48
C VAL A 62 -10.88 -32.68 3.05
N PRO A 63 -11.94 -32.86 2.25
CA PRO A 63 -11.82 -33.24 0.86
C PRO A 63 -11.13 -32.18 0.03
N ALA A 64 -10.30 -32.63 -0.90
CA ALA A 64 -9.64 -31.76 -1.86
C ALA A 64 -10.60 -30.83 -2.63
N ALA A 65 -11.83 -31.28 -2.91
CA ALA A 65 -12.81 -30.52 -3.68
C ALA A 65 -13.43 -29.32 -2.93
N THR A 66 -13.32 -29.28 -1.60
CA THR A 66 -13.89 -28.20 -0.78
C THR A 66 -12.82 -27.25 -0.23
N LEU A 67 -11.54 -27.59 -0.40
CA LEU A 67 -10.43 -26.77 0.05
C LEU A 67 -10.10 -25.67 -0.97
N LYS A 68 -10.17 -24.42 -0.54
CA LYS A 68 -9.73 -23.22 -1.27
C LYS A 68 -8.51 -22.61 -0.60
N PHE A 69 -7.48 -22.30 -1.37
CA PHE A 69 -6.33 -21.51 -0.89
C PHE A 69 -6.63 -20.02 -1.05
N CYS A 70 -6.50 -19.26 0.05
CA CYS A 70 -6.73 -17.81 0.07
C CYS A 70 -5.42 -17.02 -0.04
N SER A 71 -4.35 -17.54 0.58
CA SER A 71 -3.02 -16.92 0.49
C SER A 71 -1.94 -17.96 0.72
N VAL A 72 -0.85 -17.91 -0.04
CA VAL A 72 0.37 -18.69 0.20
C VAL A 72 1.56 -17.78 0.08
N MET A 73 2.26 -17.55 1.19
CA MET A 73 3.32 -16.53 1.28
C MET A 73 4.56 -17.07 1.97
N LEU A 74 5.70 -16.41 1.76
CA LEU A 74 6.90 -16.68 2.53
C LEU A 74 6.61 -16.38 4.01
N LYS A 75 6.78 -17.38 4.87
CA LYS A 75 6.94 -17.11 6.30
C LYS A 75 8.36 -16.59 6.50
N GLU A 76 8.49 -15.26 6.46
CA GLU A 76 9.81 -14.62 6.56
C GLU A 76 10.56 -15.18 7.79
N PRO A 77 11.83 -15.57 7.63
CA PRO A 77 12.64 -16.05 8.74
C PRO A 77 12.85 -14.94 9.79
N PRO A 78 13.18 -15.30 11.05
CA PRO A 78 13.51 -14.31 12.08
C PRO A 78 14.57 -13.33 11.61
N LYS A 79 14.36 -12.03 11.86
CA LYS A 79 15.26 -10.95 11.38
C LYS A 79 16.71 -11.19 11.78
N ALA A 80 16.95 -11.59 13.03
CA ALA A 80 18.30 -11.87 13.52
C ALA A 80 19.02 -12.97 12.71
N ASN A 81 18.28 -14.01 12.28
CA ASN A 81 18.85 -15.12 11.51
C ASN A 81 19.14 -14.70 10.06
N VAL A 82 18.31 -13.84 9.47
CA VAL A 82 18.58 -13.26 8.15
C VAL A 82 19.83 -12.40 8.18
N ILE A 83 19.97 -11.53 9.18
CA ILE A 83 21.14 -10.67 9.37
C ILE A 83 22.41 -11.51 9.53
N GLU A 84 22.38 -12.55 10.38
CA GLU A 84 23.52 -13.45 10.56
C GLU A 84 23.89 -14.15 9.25
N ALA A 85 22.91 -14.75 8.57
CA ALA A 85 23.15 -15.55 7.36
C ALA A 85 23.68 -14.72 6.20
N LEU A 86 23.22 -13.48 6.05
CA LEU A 86 23.72 -12.54 5.05
C LEU A 86 25.02 -11.86 5.45
N ARG A 87 25.44 -11.99 6.72
CA ARG A 87 26.50 -11.17 7.33
C ARG A 87 26.24 -9.68 7.08
N TRP A 88 24.97 -9.28 7.22
CA TRP A 88 24.55 -7.93 6.87
C TRP A 88 25.20 -6.91 7.83
N PRO A 89 25.75 -5.78 7.33
CA PRO A 89 26.54 -4.86 8.15
C PRO A 89 25.78 -4.26 9.33
N GLY A 90 26.51 -3.91 10.40
CA GLY A 90 25.95 -3.31 11.63
C GLY A 90 25.13 -4.27 12.51
N GLY A 91 24.87 -5.50 12.06
CA GLY A 91 24.17 -6.53 12.82
C GLY A 91 25.08 -7.31 13.78
N ALA A 92 24.63 -7.50 15.02
CA ALA A 92 25.26 -8.45 15.93
C ALA A 92 24.62 -9.84 15.74
N ALA A 93 25.43 -10.85 15.38
CA ALA A 93 25.04 -12.26 15.37
C ALA A 93 24.55 -12.78 16.74
N THR A 94 24.65 -11.96 17.80
CA THR A 94 24.37 -12.34 19.19
C THR A 94 22.89 -12.53 19.50
N GLN A 95 21.97 -12.11 18.63
CA GLN A 95 20.52 -12.34 18.79
C GLN A 95 20.00 -13.53 17.96
N SER A 96 20.82 -14.09 17.06
CA SER A 96 20.44 -15.33 16.39
C SER A 96 20.57 -16.50 17.35
N ASP A 97 19.65 -17.45 17.25
CA ASP A 97 19.73 -18.73 17.93
C ASP A 97 20.65 -19.74 17.22
N GLY A 98 21.26 -19.34 16.09
CA GLY A 98 22.13 -20.21 15.28
C GLY A 98 21.39 -21.35 14.58
N SER A 99 20.04 -21.35 14.60
CA SER A 99 19.21 -22.39 13.99
C SER A 99 19.21 -22.34 12.46
N GLY A 100 19.81 -21.31 11.87
CA GLY A 100 19.86 -21.06 10.44
C GLY A 100 18.62 -20.33 9.94
N VAL A 101 18.37 -20.42 8.63
CA VAL A 101 17.30 -19.66 7.96
C VAL A 101 16.28 -20.65 7.38
N PRO A 102 15.26 -21.05 8.15
CA PRO A 102 14.30 -22.05 7.68
C PRO A 102 13.51 -21.49 6.49
N ARG A 103 13.43 -22.27 5.40
CA ARG A 103 12.55 -21.96 4.27
C ARG A 103 11.16 -22.49 4.58
N GLN A 104 10.25 -21.60 4.96
CA GLN A 104 8.88 -21.95 5.35
C GLN A 104 7.88 -21.10 4.59
N LEU A 105 6.75 -21.70 4.20
CA LEU A 105 5.61 -20.98 3.64
C LEU A 105 4.46 -20.98 4.64
N GLU A 106 3.81 -19.84 4.77
CA GLU A 106 2.55 -19.70 5.48
C GLU A 106 1.39 -19.81 4.48
N VAL A 107 0.39 -20.62 4.82
CA VAL A 107 -0.75 -20.95 3.96
C VAL A 107 -2.04 -20.61 4.70
N HIS A 108 -2.88 -19.79 4.10
CA HIS A 108 -4.26 -19.54 4.52
C HIS A 108 -5.20 -20.30 3.60
N ALA A 109 -6.06 -21.13 4.16
CA ALA A 109 -7.00 -21.94 3.38
C ALA A 109 -8.37 -22.02 4.06
N ILE A 110 -9.42 -22.27 3.28
CA ILE A 110 -10.78 -22.47 3.76
C ILE A 110 -11.30 -23.80 3.23
N ASP A 111 -11.86 -24.60 4.12
CA ASP A 111 -12.71 -25.74 3.77
C ASP A 111 -14.17 -25.28 3.66
N THR A 112 -14.78 -25.40 2.50
CA THR A 112 -16.17 -25.01 2.25
C THR A 112 -17.16 -26.18 2.35
N GLN A 113 -16.86 -27.21 3.13
CA GLN A 113 -17.78 -28.33 3.34
C GLN A 113 -19.14 -27.87 3.91
N PRO A 114 -20.26 -28.45 3.41
CA PRO A 114 -21.57 -28.21 3.98
C PRO A 114 -21.63 -28.61 5.47
N GLY A 115 -22.11 -27.72 6.33
CA GLY A 115 -22.27 -27.96 7.77
C GLY A 115 -21.28 -27.20 8.67
N ALA A 116 -20.21 -26.66 8.11
CA ALA A 116 -19.37 -25.70 8.82
C ALA A 116 -20.15 -24.38 9.10
N PRO A 117 -20.03 -23.76 10.29
CA PRO A 117 -20.63 -22.46 10.55
C PRO A 117 -20.21 -21.44 9.50
N GLY A 118 -21.16 -20.76 8.86
CA GLY A 118 -20.84 -19.80 7.80
C GLY A 118 -20.47 -20.40 6.44
N GLY A 119 -20.70 -21.70 6.23
CA GLY A 119 -20.39 -22.39 4.99
C GLY A 119 -18.90 -22.67 4.78
N GLY A 120 -18.04 -22.42 5.78
CA GLY A 120 -16.65 -22.85 5.71
C GLY A 120 -15.81 -22.65 6.97
N GLN A 121 -14.70 -23.40 7.05
CA GLN A 121 -13.74 -23.38 8.14
C GLN A 121 -12.36 -22.92 7.64
N ALA A 122 -11.82 -21.86 8.23
CA ALA A 122 -10.52 -21.31 7.86
C ALA A 122 -9.35 -21.89 8.67
N TRP A 123 -8.16 -21.91 8.07
CA TRP A 123 -6.93 -22.45 8.62
C TRP A 123 -5.73 -21.57 8.32
N GLU A 124 -4.78 -21.54 9.25
CA GLU A 124 -3.41 -21.10 9.03
C GLU A 124 -2.46 -22.29 9.16
N LEU A 125 -1.64 -22.53 8.16
CA LEU A 125 -0.68 -23.63 8.16
C LEU A 125 0.72 -23.10 7.85
N VAL A 126 1.72 -23.81 8.34
CA VAL A 126 3.13 -23.57 8.00
C VAL A 126 3.70 -24.83 7.36
N VAL A 127 4.26 -24.69 6.17
CA VAL A 127 4.93 -25.77 5.43
C VAL A 127 6.43 -25.52 5.43
N ALA A 128 7.21 -26.51 5.85
CA ALA A 128 8.67 -26.49 5.73
C ALA A 128 9.12 -27.02 4.36
N LEU A 129 10.08 -26.33 3.76
CA LEU A 129 10.71 -26.67 2.48
C LEU A 129 12.20 -27.00 2.65
N PRO A 130 12.79 -27.84 1.77
CA PRO A 130 12.20 -28.49 0.61
C PRO A 130 11.44 -29.80 0.92
N THR A 131 11.31 -30.18 2.19
CA THR A 131 10.65 -31.43 2.60
C THR A 131 9.15 -31.47 2.32
N ALA A 132 8.53 -30.32 2.04
CA ALA A 132 7.11 -30.16 1.79
C ALA A 132 6.25 -30.79 2.91
N LYS A 133 6.63 -30.50 4.17
CA LYS A 133 5.95 -31.03 5.37
C LYS A 133 5.20 -29.91 6.08
N VAL A 134 3.92 -30.14 6.39
CA VAL A 134 3.17 -29.26 7.31
C VAL A 134 3.76 -29.42 8.72
N VAL A 135 4.29 -28.32 9.26
CA VAL A 135 4.92 -28.27 10.59
C VAL A 135 4.07 -27.54 11.62
N SER A 136 3.06 -26.80 11.19
CA SER A 136 2.05 -26.18 12.05
C SER A 136 0.74 -26.09 11.29
N ALA A 137 -0.37 -26.33 11.99
CA ALA A 137 -1.73 -26.17 11.48
C ALA A 137 -2.59 -25.63 12.62
N HIS A 138 -3.19 -24.46 12.40
CA HIS A 138 -4.02 -23.77 13.36
C HIS A 138 -5.39 -23.51 12.73
N LYS A 139 -6.42 -24.09 13.34
CA LYS A 139 -7.81 -23.87 12.97
C LYS A 139 -8.23 -22.49 13.46
N LEU A 140 -8.65 -21.61 12.56
CA LEU A 140 -9.05 -20.26 12.94
C LEU A 140 -10.38 -20.28 13.72
N PRO A 141 -10.55 -19.39 14.72
CA PRO A 141 -11.81 -19.27 15.45
C PRO A 141 -12.99 -18.98 14.53
N ALA A 142 -14.19 -19.42 14.93
CA ALA A 142 -15.41 -19.15 14.17
C ALA A 142 -15.60 -17.63 13.95
N GLY A 143 -15.88 -17.23 12.71
CA GLY A 143 -16.06 -15.83 12.30
C GLY A 143 -14.77 -15.08 11.94
N VAL A 144 -13.58 -15.67 12.16
CA VAL A 144 -12.32 -15.13 11.63
C VAL A 144 -12.15 -15.61 10.20
N GLN A 145 -11.99 -14.67 9.26
CA GLN A 145 -11.94 -14.95 7.83
C GLN A 145 -10.62 -14.45 7.22
N PRO A 146 -9.95 -15.26 6.38
CA PRO A 146 -8.81 -14.78 5.61
C PRO A 146 -9.26 -13.84 4.49
N GLY A 147 -8.31 -13.12 3.91
CA GLY A 147 -8.53 -12.20 2.78
C GLY A 147 -9.32 -12.84 1.63
N LEU A 148 -10.15 -12.03 0.98
CA LEU A 148 -10.90 -12.38 -0.22
C LEU A 148 -9.98 -12.34 -1.42
N THR A 149 -9.97 -13.42 -2.20
CA THR A 149 -9.15 -13.50 -3.42
C THR A 149 -9.84 -12.82 -4.61
N PRO A 150 -9.11 -12.42 -5.66
CA PRO A 150 -9.71 -11.92 -6.90
C PRO A 150 -10.77 -12.85 -7.52
N GLU A 151 -10.58 -14.17 -7.47
CA GLU A 151 -11.54 -15.15 -7.97
C GLU A 151 -12.88 -15.08 -7.23
N GLU A 152 -12.85 -14.82 -5.92
CA GLU A 152 -14.05 -14.64 -5.10
C GLU A 152 -14.77 -13.34 -5.42
N LEU A 153 -14.04 -12.24 -5.60
CA LEU A 153 -14.61 -10.95 -5.97
C LEU A 153 -15.29 -11.03 -7.35
N CYS A 154 -14.65 -11.70 -8.31
CA CYS A 154 -15.20 -11.90 -9.65
C CYS A 154 -16.42 -12.84 -9.67
N SER A 155 -16.50 -13.82 -8.76
CA SER A 155 -17.63 -14.74 -8.68
C SER A 155 -18.95 -14.04 -8.30
N ALA A 156 -18.88 -12.91 -7.58
CA ALA A 156 -20.06 -12.16 -7.16
C ALA A 156 -20.95 -11.80 -8.35
N GLU A 157 -20.36 -11.29 -9.44
CA GLU A 157 -21.09 -10.98 -10.68
C GLU A 157 -21.84 -12.21 -11.22
N GLN A 158 -21.18 -13.37 -11.25
CA GLN A 158 -21.76 -14.59 -11.80
C GLN A 158 -22.98 -15.05 -11.00
N HIS A 159 -22.94 -14.91 -9.67
CA HIS A 159 -24.04 -15.28 -8.78
C HIS A 159 -25.21 -14.31 -8.89
N VAL A 160 -24.96 -13.00 -8.86
CA VAL A 160 -26.03 -12.00 -8.90
C VAL A 160 -26.76 -11.96 -10.25
N ARG A 161 -26.04 -12.16 -11.37
CA ARG A 161 -26.63 -12.20 -12.72
C ARG A 161 -27.59 -13.37 -12.95
N ARG A 162 -27.51 -14.43 -12.14
CA ARG A 162 -28.37 -15.61 -12.23
C ARG A 162 -29.46 -15.63 -11.18
N HIS A 163 -29.45 -14.71 -10.22
CA HIS A 163 -30.37 -14.73 -9.10
C HIS A 163 -31.74 -14.12 -9.49
N PRO A 164 -32.86 -14.86 -9.36
CA PRO A 164 -34.18 -14.39 -9.83
C PRO A 164 -34.63 -13.05 -9.22
N ALA A 165 -34.36 -12.83 -7.93
CA ALA A 165 -34.74 -11.57 -7.28
C ALA A 165 -33.91 -10.37 -7.77
N VAL A 166 -32.63 -10.59 -8.11
CA VAL A 166 -31.75 -9.54 -8.65
C VAL A 166 -32.20 -9.18 -10.06
N ILE A 167 -32.48 -10.19 -10.89
CA ILE A 167 -33.03 -10.02 -12.23
C ILE A 167 -34.35 -9.24 -12.18
N ALA A 168 -35.26 -9.59 -11.27
CA ALA A 168 -36.52 -8.87 -11.11
C ALA A 168 -36.30 -7.42 -10.66
N ALA A 169 -35.37 -7.17 -9.72
CA ALA A 169 -35.03 -5.84 -9.24
C ALA A 169 -34.39 -4.95 -10.32
N ALA A 170 -33.58 -5.54 -11.21
CA ALA A 170 -32.98 -4.89 -12.37
C ALA A 170 -34.02 -4.58 -13.46
N ALA A 171 -34.90 -5.55 -13.77
CA ALA A 171 -35.97 -5.37 -14.74
C ALA A 171 -36.94 -4.24 -14.34
N ALA A 172 -37.20 -4.07 -13.04
CA ALA A 172 -38.02 -2.98 -12.50
C ALA A 172 -37.46 -1.57 -12.80
N VAL A 173 -36.17 -1.46 -13.11
CA VAL A 173 -35.49 -0.21 -13.48
C VAL A 173 -34.97 -0.25 -14.92
N GLY A 174 -35.50 -1.16 -15.75
CA GLY A 174 -35.24 -1.21 -17.19
C GLY A 174 -33.89 -1.78 -17.60
N VAL A 175 -33.27 -2.64 -16.76
CA VAL A 175 -31.99 -3.30 -17.03
C VAL A 175 -32.22 -4.80 -17.27
N ALA A 176 -31.72 -5.33 -18.39
CA ALA A 176 -31.80 -6.74 -18.73
C ALA A 176 -30.71 -7.57 -18.01
N PRO A 177 -30.90 -8.89 -17.78
CA PRO A 177 -29.92 -9.74 -17.07
C PRO A 177 -28.50 -9.70 -17.65
N GLU A 178 -28.37 -9.65 -18.96
CA GLU A 178 -27.11 -9.58 -19.68
C GLU A 178 -26.39 -8.23 -19.49
N GLN A 179 -27.12 -7.19 -19.10
CA GLN A 179 -26.63 -5.83 -18.88
C GLN A 179 -26.17 -5.60 -17.44
N ILE A 180 -26.36 -6.55 -16.52
CA ILE A 180 -25.96 -6.43 -15.11
C ILE A 180 -24.47 -6.76 -14.97
N TYR A 181 -23.71 -5.83 -14.40
CA TYR A 181 -22.30 -5.98 -14.03
C TYR A 181 -22.12 -5.69 -12.54
N ALA A 182 -21.10 -6.27 -11.92
CA ALA A 182 -20.89 -6.11 -10.49
C ALA A 182 -19.42 -6.05 -10.09
N ASP A 183 -19.09 -5.08 -9.24
CA ASP A 183 -17.87 -5.13 -8.44
C ASP A 183 -18.18 -5.87 -7.14
N GLY A 184 -17.58 -7.05 -6.95
CA GLY A 184 -17.61 -7.78 -5.68
C GLY A 184 -16.70 -7.12 -4.66
N TRP A 185 -17.25 -6.77 -3.50
CA TRP A 185 -16.55 -6.08 -2.41
C TRP A 185 -16.66 -6.85 -1.11
N SER A 186 -15.63 -6.76 -0.25
CA SER A 186 -15.79 -7.12 1.17
C SER A 186 -17.04 -6.44 1.72
N ILE A 187 -17.82 -7.16 2.54
CA ILE A 187 -18.99 -6.59 3.19
C ILE A 187 -18.62 -5.44 4.15
N GLY A 188 -17.33 -5.29 4.49
CA GLY A 188 -16.88 -4.45 5.58
C GLY A 188 -17.31 -5.06 6.90
N TRP A 189 -18.53 -4.75 7.34
CA TRP A 189 -19.17 -5.39 8.48
C TRP A 189 -20.71 -5.34 8.39
N ASP A 190 -21.35 -6.47 8.68
CA ASP A 190 -22.81 -6.62 8.70
C ASP A 190 -23.22 -7.70 9.71
N GLU A 191 -24.11 -7.38 10.63
CA GLU A 191 -24.53 -8.27 11.71
C GLU A 191 -25.65 -9.25 11.33
N ARG A 192 -26.31 -9.07 10.18
CA ARG A 192 -27.51 -9.84 9.81
C ARG A 192 -27.25 -11.33 9.64
N TRP A 193 -26.02 -11.72 9.27
CA TRP A 193 -25.65 -13.12 9.07
C TRP A 193 -24.34 -13.48 9.79
N PRO A 194 -24.38 -13.61 11.12
CA PRO A 194 -23.18 -13.86 11.91
C PRO A 194 -22.50 -15.18 11.49
N GLY A 195 -21.19 -15.15 11.37
CA GLY A 195 -20.36 -16.29 11.01
C GLY A 195 -20.28 -16.59 9.51
N ARG A 196 -21.22 -16.11 8.67
CA ARG A 196 -21.11 -16.23 7.21
C ARG A 196 -19.94 -15.39 6.69
N ARG A 197 -19.32 -15.84 5.59
CA ARG A 197 -18.31 -15.07 4.86
C ARG A 197 -19.00 -14.28 3.75
N LEU A 198 -19.01 -12.96 3.84
CA LEU A 198 -19.94 -12.10 3.08
C LEU A 198 -19.22 -11.16 2.10
N GLN A 199 -19.87 -10.95 0.97
CA GLN A 199 -19.57 -9.87 0.03
C GLN A 199 -20.82 -9.01 -0.21
N GLN A 200 -20.60 -7.74 -0.57
CA GLN A 200 -21.60 -6.89 -1.20
C GLN A 200 -21.25 -6.72 -2.68
N ALA A 201 -22.25 -6.77 -3.56
CA ALA A 201 -22.07 -6.51 -4.97
C ALA A 201 -22.52 -5.07 -5.28
N LEU A 202 -21.58 -4.23 -5.73
CA LEU A 202 -21.91 -2.90 -6.22
C LEU A 202 -22.30 -3.05 -7.70
N LEU A 203 -23.57 -2.77 -8.02
CA LEU A 203 -24.10 -3.06 -9.34
C LEU A 203 -24.06 -1.86 -10.28
N PHE A 204 -23.78 -2.19 -11.55
CA PHE A 204 -23.71 -1.27 -12.66
C PHE A 204 -24.38 -1.88 -13.89
N ALA A 205 -24.72 -1.04 -14.86
CA ALA A 205 -25.23 -1.49 -16.15
C ALA A 205 -24.22 -1.25 -17.29
N ARG A 206 -24.30 -2.08 -18.33
CA ARG A 206 -23.81 -1.73 -19.68
C ARG A 206 -24.94 -1.96 -20.67
N PHE A 207 -25.27 -0.93 -21.43
CA PHE A 207 -26.34 -0.94 -22.42
C PHE A 207 -25.83 -1.21 -23.83
N ASP A 208 -24.67 -0.67 -24.20
CA ASP A 208 -24.23 -0.57 -25.60
C ASP A 208 -23.10 -1.54 -25.95
N GLY A 209 -22.45 -2.17 -24.97
CA GLY A 209 -21.50 -3.25 -25.23
C GLY A 209 -20.60 -3.61 -24.05
N PRO A 210 -19.75 -4.65 -24.21
CA PRO A 210 -18.88 -5.16 -23.14
C PRO A 210 -17.73 -4.22 -22.75
N HIS A 211 -17.48 -3.16 -23.53
CA HIS A 211 -16.39 -2.19 -23.30
C HIS A 211 -16.88 -0.85 -22.79
N GLU A 212 -18.20 -0.65 -22.65
CA GLU A 212 -18.78 0.58 -22.13
C GLU A 212 -18.31 0.85 -20.70
N ASN A 213 -18.19 2.13 -20.35
CA ASN A 213 -17.89 2.55 -18.99
C ASN A 213 -19.05 2.20 -18.05
N LEU A 214 -18.94 1.05 -17.36
CA LEU A 214 -19.99 0.60 -16.43
C LEU A 214 -20.24 1.61 -15.29
N TYR A 215 -19.22 2.37 -14.87
CA TYR A 215 -19.36 3.37 -13.81
C TYR A 215 -20.19 4.59 -14.25
N ALA A 216 -20.51 4.73 -15.53
CA ALA A 216 -21.47 5.73 -15.99
C ALA A 216 -22.94 5.34 -15.67
N HIS A 217 -23.16 4.10 -15.23
CA HIS A 217 -24.50 3.53 -15.07
C HIS A 217 -24.69 2.82 -13.71
N PRO A 218 -24.47 3.51 -12.56
CA PRO A 218 -24.71 2.90 -11.25
C PRO A 218 -26.19 2.50 -11.08
N MET A 219 -26.42 1.33 -10.50
CA MET A 219 -27.75 0.85 -10.13
C MET A 219 -28.13 1.31 -8.72
N ASP A 220 -29.42 1.23 -8.37
CA ASP A 220 -29.98 1.75 -7.10
C ASP A 220 -30.07 0.69 -5.97
N PHE A 221 -29.40 -0.45 -6.12
CA PHE A 221 -29.45 -1.55 -5.16
C PHE A 221 -28.17 -2.39 -5.12
N PHE A 222 -27.99 -3.10 -4.00
CA PHE A 222 -26.75 -3.76 -3.59
C PHE A 222 -27.06 -5.16 -3.06
N PRO A 223 -26.88 -6.23 -3.87
CA PRO A 223 -27.00 -7.59 -3.38
C PRO A 223 -25.94 -7.92 -2.32
N VAL A 224 -26.33 -8.70 -1.32
CA VAL A 224 -25.41 -9.29 -0.33
C VAL A 224 -25.39 -10.80 -0.53
N LEU A 225 -24.21 -11.40 -0.54
CA LEU A 225 -24.03 -12.83 -0.79
C LEU A 225 -23.05 -13.49 0.18
N ASP A 226 -23.26 -14.79 0.43
CA ASP A 226 -22.26 -15.67 1.04
C ASP A 226 -21.25 -16.11 -0.03
N VAL A 227 -19.98 -15.81 0.20
CA VAL A 227 -18.87 -16.06 -0.73
C VAL A 227 -18.57 -17.55 -0.89
N ASN A 228 -18.78 -18.33 0.16
CA ASN A 228 -18.45 -19.75 0.14
C ASN A 228 -19.52 -20.53 -0.63
N THR A 229 -20.79 -20.20 -0.43
CA THR A 229 -21.92 -20.92 -1.04
C THR A 229 -22.42 -20.31 -2.35
N GLY A 230 -22.15 -19.02 -2.60
CA GLY A 230 -22.72 -18.26 -3.71
C GLY A 230 -24.19 -17.89 -3.52
N GLU A 231 -24.74 -18.09 -2.33
CA GLU A 231 -26.13 -17.76 -1.96
C GLU A 231 -26.30 -16.25 -1.85
N VAL A 232 -27.23 -15.67 -2.61
CA VAL A 232 -27.65 -14.27 -2.43
C VAL A 232 -28.64 -14.21 -1.27
N LEU A 233 -28.31 -13.42 -0.25
CA LEU A 233 -29.00 -13.39 1.04
C LEU A 233 -29.98 -12.21 1.16
N ALA A 234 -29.68 -11.09 0.49
CA ALA A 234 -30.54 -9.93 0.46
C ALA A 234 -30.24 -9.03 -0.74
N ILE A 235 -31.14 -8.08 -0.98
CA ILE A 235 -30.92 -6.91 -1.81
C ILE A 235 -31.12 -5.68 -0.93
N ASP A 236 -30.03 -4.95 -0.69
CA ASP A 236 -30.04 -3.69 0.04
C ASP A 236 -30.32 -2.54 -0.93
N TYR A 237 -30.96 -1.48 -0.44
CA TYR A 237 -31.32 -0.34 -1.25
C TYR A 237 -31.03 0.96 -0.53
N THR A 238 -30.71 1.99 -1.31
CA THR A 238 -30.37 3.31 -0.77
C THR A 238 -31.61 4.19 -0.69
N PRO A 239 -31.80 4.97 0.39
CA PRO A 239 -32.84 5.98 0.45
C PRO A 239 -32.50 7.17 -0.46
N HIS A 240 -33.47 7.65 -1.26
CA HIS A 240 -33.34 8.89 -2.02
C HIS A 240 -33.95 10.07 -1.25
N ARG A 241 -33.23 11.19 -1.17
CA ARG A 241 -33.65 12.38 -0.42
C ARG A 241 -33.91 13.56 -1.35
N ILE A 242 -35.12 13.60 -1.92
CA ILE A 242 -35.59 14.73 -2.74
C ILE A 242 -36.22 15.79 -1.81
N LEU A 243 -35.53 16.90 -1.58
CA LEU A 243 -36.10 18.03 -0.83
C LEU A 243 -36.94 18.92 -1.76
N GLY A 244 -38.08 19.40 -1.25
CA GLY A 244 -38.88 20.42 -1.95
C GLY A 244 -38.14 21.76 -2.08
N PRO A 245 -38.57 22.66 -2.99
CA PRO A 245 -37.78 23.80 -3.50
C PRO A 245 -37.34 24.89 -2.50
N HIS A 246 -37.60 24.74 -1.19
CA HIS A 246 -37.29 25.74 -0.16
C HIS A 246 -36.79 25.16 1.18
N LYS A 247 -36.33 23.90 1.23
CA LYS A 247 -35.78 23.31 2.47
C LYS A 247 -34.26 23.29 2.44
N ASP A 248 -33.64 23.88 3.46
CA ASP A 248 -32.20 23.87 3.69
C ASP A 248 -31.72 22.44 4.05
N GLN A 249 -30.71 21.93 3.34
CA GLN A 249 -30.16 20.60 3.53
C GLN A 249 -29.60 20.37 4.93
N THR A 250 -29.13 21.43 5.60
CA THR A 250 -28.51 21.35 6.93
C THR A 250 -29.51 20.99 8.03
N THR A 251 -30.82 21.11 7.79
CA THR A 251 -31.89 20.89 8.78
C THR A 251 -32.76 19.66 8.50
N ALA A 252 -32.51 18.92 7.41
CA ALA A 252 -33.41 17.88 6.91
C ALA A 252 -32.89 16.43 7.03
N GLN A 253 -32.04 16.12 8.02
CA GLN A 253 -31.67 14.72 8.34
C GLN A 253 -32.76 13.99 9.14
N ASN A 254 -34.00 13.96 8.66
CA ASN A 254 -35.11 13.31 9.37
C ASN A 254 -35.26 11.80 9.06
N GLY A 255 -34.16 11.08 8.81
CA GLY A 255 -34.15 9.64 8.48
C GLY A 255 -33.13 8.85 9.31
N SER A 256 -33.46 7.61 9.65
CA SER A 256 -32.53 6.69 10.32
C SER A 256 -31.44 6.22 9.36
N THR A 257 -30.20 6.17 9.83
CA THR A 257 -29.07 5.55 9.12
C THR A 257 -28.82 4.12 9.57
N ALA A 258 -29.66 3.59 10.48
CA ALA A 258 -29.50 2.25 11.02
C ALA A 258 -29.78 1.21 9.92
N PRO A 259 -28.98 0.12 9.86
CA PRO A 259 -29.28 -1.00 8.98
C PRO A 259 -30.58 -1.70 9.39
N PRO A 260 -31.27 -2.40 8.46
CA PRO A 260 -32.36 -3.28 8.81
C PRO A 260 -31.86 -4.46 9.66
N ALA A 261 -32.72 -4.96 10.56
CA ALA A 261 -32.36 -6.07 11.45
C ALA A 261 -32.25 -7.44 10.74
N THR A 262 -32.87 -7.60 9.57
CA THR A 262 -32.87 -8.84 8.79
C THR A 262 -32.63 -8.55 7.30
N GLY A 263 -32.39 -9.61 6.52
CA GLY A 263 -32.29 -9.51 5.07
C GLY A 263 -33.63 -9.15 4.42
N SER A 264 -33.58 -8.55 3.23
CA SER A 264 -34.78 -8.14 2.48
C SER A 264 -35.65 -9.32 2.03
N PHE A 265 -35.11 -10.54 1.99
CA PHE A 265 -35.86 -11.75 1.63
C PHE A 265 -36.68 -12.29 2.82
N ASP A 266 -36.23 -12.02 4.06
CA ASP A 266 -36.97 -12.37 5.28
C ASP A 266 -37.99 -11.29 5.65
N ALA A 267 -37.60 -10.02 5.47
CA ALA A 267 -38.46 -8.86 5.69
C ALA A 267 -38.28 -7.86 4.54
N PRO A 268 -39.16 -7.89 3.52
CA PRO A 268 -39.10 -6.95 2.41
C PRO A 268 -39.19 -5.51 2.91
N ASP A 269 -38.30 -4.65 2.41
CA ASP A 269 -38.42 -3.20 2.62
C ASP A 269 -39.80 -2.75 2.08
N PRO A 270 -40.58 -1.93 2.83
CA PRO A 270 -41.81 -1.37 2.30
C PRO A 270 -41.61 -0.84 0.88
N ALA A 271 -42.41 -1.36 -0.06
CA ALA A 271 -42.32 -1.06 -1.49
C ALA A 271 -42.68 0.39 -1.87
N THR A 272 -42.57 1.32 -0.92
CA THR A 272 -42.95 2.73 -1.03
C THR A 272 -41.79 3.63 -1.45
N ARG A 273 -40.53 3.13 -1.47
CA ARG A 273 -39.40 3.94 -1.96
C ARG A 273 -39.43 4.05 -3.49
N PRO A 274 -39.25 5.26 -4.06
CA PRO A 274 -39.03 5.43 -5.49
C PRO A 274 -37.79 4.66 -5.96
N ARG A 275 -37.87 4.08 -7.15
CA ARG A 275 -36.77 3.38 -7.85
C ARG A 275 -36.45 4.15 -9.11
N PHE A 276 -35.17 4.24 -9.47
CA PHE A 276 -34.74 5.03 -10.62
C PHE A 276 -33.86 4.19 -11.57
N PRO A 277 -34.04 4.34 -12.90
CA PRO A 277 -33.15 3.71 -13.87
C PRO A 277 -31.73 4.28 -13.76
N PRO A 278 -30.69 3.48 -14.06
CA PRO A 278 -29.35 4.02 -14.27
C PRO A 278 -29.36 5.11 -15.35
N PRO A 279 -28.47 6.12 -15.25
CA PRO A 279 -28.35 7.15 -16.28
C PRO A 279 -27.97 6.51 -17.61
N ARG A 280 -28.31 7.13 -18.74
CA ARG A 280 -28.00 6.60 -20.08
C ARG A 280 -26.79 7.26 -20.75
N ALA A 281 -26.28 8.34 -20.17
CA ALA A 281 -25.07 8.98 -20.68
C ALA A 281 -23.85 8.08 -20.41
N GLN A 282 -23.08 7.77 -21.46
CA GLN A 282 -22.04 6.74 -21.41
C GLN A 282 -20.75 7.19 -20.69
N HIS A 283 -20.46 8.49 -20.65
CA HIS A 283 -19.23 9.05 -20.05
C HIS A 283 -17.97 8.22 -20.36
N GLU A 284 -17.75 7.95 -21.64
CA GLU A 284 -16.68 7.09 -22.13
C GLU A 284 -15.28 7.68 -21.94
N TYR A 285 -14.28 6.81 -21.83
CA TYR A 285 -12.86 7.19 -21.74
C TYR A 285 -11.94 6.40 -22.68
N LEU A 286 -12.42 5.28 -23.25
CA LEU A 286 -11.61 4.49 -24.16
C LEU A 286 -11.43 5.24 -25.49
N PRO A 287 -10.20 5.28 -26.05
CA PRO A 287 -9.93 6.07 -27.24
C PRO A 287 -10.84 5.77 -28.44
N GLU A 288 -11.17 4.51 -28.63
CA GLU A 288 -12.04 3.98 -29.67
C GLU A 288 -13.51 4.40 -29.50
N THR A 289 -14.00 4.57 -28.27
CA THR A 289 -15.39 4.93 -27.99
C THR A 289 -15.58 6.45 -27.99
N VAL A 290 -14.71 7.22 -27.33
CA VAL A 290 -14.83 8.70 -27.25
C VAL A 290 -14.64 9.42 -28.59
N THR A 291 -14.02 8.75 -29.57
CA THR A 291 -13.83 9.30 -30.92
C THR A 291 -14.82 8.75 -31.96
N ALA A 292 -15.67 7.80 -31.59
CA ALA A 292 -16.70 7.26 -32.47
C ALA A 292 -17.84 8.27 -32.69
N VAL A 293 -18.51 8.18 -33.85
CA VAL A 293 -19.66 9.03 -34.18
C VAL A 293 -20.89 8.46 -33.47
N ASN A 294 -21.52 9.21 -32.58
CA ASN A 294 -22.90 8.91 -32.19
C ASN A 294 -23.76 9.00 -33.46
N PRO A 295 -24.53 7.96 -33.85
CA PRO A 295 -25.40 8.05 -35.01
C PRO A 295 -26.32 9.25 -34.84
N ALA A 296 -26.48 10.04 -35.90
CA ALA A 296 -27.28 11.25 -35.90
C ALA A 296 -28.68 10.96 -35.30
N PRO A 297 -29.16 11.75 -34.32
CA PRO A 297 -30.50 11.53 -33.79
C PRO A 297 -31.54 11.79 -34.89
N ALA A 298 -32.60 10.98 -34.90
CA ALA A 298 -33.80 11.29 -35.67
C ALA A 298 -34.34 12.70 -35.31
N PRO A 299 -35.02 13.41 -36.22
CA PRO A 299 -35.45 14.78 -35.97
C PRO A 299 -36.43 14.84 -34.79
N ALA A 300 -36.08 15.62 -33.78
CA ALA A 300 -36.66 15.56 -32.43
C ALA A 300 -37.13 16.95 -31.93
N GLY A 301 -38.19 16.97 -31.11
CA GLY A 301 -38.91 18.17 -30.64
C GLY A 301 -38.20 19.00 -29.57
N THR A 302 -38.84 20.06 -29.07
CA THR A 302 -38.23 21.08 -28.19
C THR A 302 -37.75 20.59 -26.83
N GLU A 303 -38.30 19.51 -26.27
CA GLU A 303 -37.84 18.92 -24.99
C GLU A 303 -36.55 18.11 -25.16
N GLN A 304 -36.35 17.45 -26.31
CA GLN A 304 -35.15 16.67 -26.63
C GLN A 304 -33.92 17.53 -26.95
N LYS A 305 -34.10 18.84 -27.20
CA LYS A 305 -33.00 19.80 -27.37
C LYS A 305 -32.27 20.11 -26.05
N GLN A 306 -32.94 19.96 -24.91
CA GLN A 306 -32.31 20.11 -23.59
C GLN A 306 -31.47 18.87 -23.24
N GLU A 307 -31.94 17.66 -23.53
CA GLU A 307 -31.15 16.42 -23.43
C GLU A 307 -29.93 16.42 -24.38
N GLN A 308 -30.09 16.91 -25.62
CA GLN A 308 -28.96 17.04 -26.57
C GLN A 308 -27.88 18.03 -26.10
N ALA A 309 -28.23 18.99 -25.24
CA ALA A 309 -27.24 19.90 -24.63
C ALA A 309 -26.44 19.24 -23.50
N LEU A 310 -26.96 18.18 -22.87
CA LEU A 310 -26.27 17.36 -21.85
C LEU A 310 -25.31 16.33 -22.44
N HIS A 311 -25.49 15.94 -23.71
CA HIS A 311 -24.68 14.93 -24.39
C HIS A 311 -23.43 15.46 -25.12
N GLY A 312 -23.14 16.77 -25.06
CA GLY A 312 -21.93 17.38 -25.66
C GLY A 312 -21.87 17.25 -27.20
N PRO A 313 -22.05 18.34 -27.98
CA PRO A 313 -22.21 18.23 -29.43
C PRO A 313 -20.90 18.09 -30.24
N GLU A 314 -19.74 17.81 -29.64
CA GLU A 314 -18.49 17.67 -30.41
C GLU A 314 -17.67 16.44 -30.01
N ARG A 315 -17.34 15.63 -31.03
CA ARG A 315 -16.36 14.54 -31.00
C ARG A 315 -15.11 14.98 -30.23
N LEU A 316 -14.74 14.25 -29.19
CA LEU A 316 -13.46 14.47 -28.53
C LEU A 316 -12.35 14.25 -29.56
N ARG A 317 -11.52 15.27 -29.78
CA ARG A 317 -10.37 15.19 -30.69
C ARG A 317 -9.11 15.04 -29.87
N PHE A 318 -8.30 14.04 -30.19
CA PHE A 318 -6.98 13.91 -29.57
C PHE A 318 -6.09 15.10 -29.92
N ARG A 319 -5.27 15.51 -28.95
CA ARG A 319 -4.25 16.54 -29.13
C ARG A 319 -3.23 16.08 -30.17
N ALA A 320 -3.10 16.83 -31.25
CA ALA A 320 -2.16 16.52 -32.34
C ALA A 320 -0.79 17.21 -32.17
N ASP A 321 -0.61 18.01 -31.13
CA ASP A 321 0.53 18.91 -30.91
C ASP A 321 1.52 18.42 -29.84
N LEU A 322 1.27 17.27 -29.21
CA LEU A 322 2.21 16.62 -28.31
C LEU A 322 3.36 15.99 -29.11
N LYS A 323 4.57 16.55 -28.96
CA LYS A 323 5.77 16.04 -29.61
C LYS A 323 6.36 14.86 -28.82
N PRO A 324 6.89 13.82 -29.49
CA PRO A 324 7.54 12.70 -28.80
C PRO A 324 8.69 13.14 -27.88
N LEU A 325 8.76 12.51 -26.70
CA LEU A 325 9.85 12.65 -25.75
C LEU A 325 10.45 11.27 -25.49
N HIS A 326 11.69 11.05 -25.94
CA HIS A 326 12.38 9.76 -25.81
C HIS A 326 13.39 9.79 -24.65
N VAL A 327 13.33 8.79 -23.79
CA VAL A 327 14.32 8.53 -22.72
C VAL A 327 15.20 7.36 -23.16
N VAL A 328 16.50 7.61 -23.37
CA VAL A 328 17.42 6.63 -23.96
C VAL A 328 18.72 6.55 -23.15
N GLN A 329 19.13 5.34 -22.80
CA GLN A 329 20.40 5.02 -22.14
C GLN A 329 21.31 4.23 -23.11
N PRO A 330 22.11 4.90 -23.95
CA PRO A 330 22.84 4.24 -25.04
C PRO A 330 23.90 3.24 -24.55
N ASP A 331 24.42 3.44 -23.33
CA ASP A 331 25.45 2.60 -22.72
C ASP A 331 24.87 1.62 -21.69
N GLY A 332 23.54 1.47 -21.66
CA GLY A 332 22.82 0.67 -20.68
C GLY A 332 22.53 1.40 -19.36
N VAL A 333 21.97 0.64 -18.41
CA VAL A 333 21.60 1.12 -17.08
C VAL A 333 22.79 1.12 -16.11
N SER A 334 22.69 1.94 -15.06
CA SER A 334 23.73 2.12 -14.03
C SER A 334 23.50 1.24 -12.80
N PHE A 335 22.40 0.49 -12.75
CA PHE A 335 22.11 -0.49 -11.71
C PHE A 335 22.48 -1.91 -12.17
N VAL A 336 22.77 -2.77 -11.21
CA VAL A 336 23.02 -4.19 -11.44
C VAL A 336 22.11 -4.99 -10.53
N ARG A 337 21.32 -5.89 -11.12
CA ARG A 337 20.50 -6.87 -10.41
C ARG A 337 21.09 -8.28 -10.52
N ARG A 338 21.13 -9.01 -9.41
CA ARG A 338 21.49 -10.43 -9.33
C ARG A 338 20.44 -11.17 -8.50
N GLY A 339 19.58 -11.95 -9.15
CA GLY A 339 18.37 -12.43 -8.50
C GLY A 339 17.55 -11.24 -8.00
N ASN A 340 17.20 -11.20 -6.73
CA ASN A 340 16.46 -10.07 -6.16
C ASN A 340 17.35 -9.02 -5.49
N LEU A 341 18.68 -9.19 -5.50
CA LEU A 341 19.62 -8.21 -4.99
C LEU A 341 19.89 -7.14 -6.05
N LEU A 342 19.66 -5.88 -5.69
CA LEU A 342 19.87 -4.71 -6.54
C LEU A 342 20.99 -3.85 -5.97
N THR A 343 21.87 -3.35 -6.84
CA THR A 343 22.91 -2.38 -6.49
C THR A 343 22.88 -1.21 -7.47
N TRP A 344 22.96 0.01 -6.95
CA TRP A 344 22.91 1.22 -7.78
C TRP A 344 23.52 2.39 -7.00
N GLN A 345 24.55 3.04 -7.55
CA GLN A 345 25.06 4.32 -7.02
C GLN A 345 25.22 4.32 -5.49
N LYS A 346 26.00 3.36 -4.96
CA LYS A 346 26.26 3.08 -3.53
C LYS A 346 25.12 2.42 -2.76
N TRP A 347 23.89 2.42 -3.26
CA TRP A 347 22.78 1.64 -2.68
C TRP A 347 22.95 0.14 -2.94
N LYS A 348 22.51 -0.66 -1.96
CA LYS A 348 22.34 -2.10 -2.07
C LYS A 348 21.11 -2.52 -1.28
N LEU A 349 20.27 -3.36 -1.87
CA LEU A 349 18.99 -3.77 -1.28
C LEU A 349 18.44 -5.04 -1.93
N HIS A 350 17.53 -5.72 -1.24
CA HIS A 350 16.71 -6.80 -1.76
C HIS A 350 15.33 -6.28 -2.20
N VAL A 351 14.87 -6.70 -3.37
CA VAL A 351 13.54 -6.41 -3.92
C VAL A 351 12.65 -7.65 -3.80
N GLY A 352 11.65 -7.59 -2.94
CA GLY A 352 10.69 -8.67 -2.68
C GLY A 352 9.31 -8.43 -3.29
N PHE A 353 8.56 -9.51 -3.43
CA PHE A 353 7.14 -9.50 -3.82
C PHE A 353 6.34 -10.34 -2.82
N HIS A 354 5.28 -9.78 -2.27
CA HIS A 354 4.47 -10.38 -1.22
C HIS A 354 2.99 -10.43 -1.67
N PRO A 355 2.28 -11.57 -1.54
CA PRO A 355 0.87 -11.68 -1.97
C PRO A 355 -0.06 -10.65 -1.32
N ARG A 356 0.20 -10.29 -0.06
CA ARG A 356 -0.53 -9.24 0.69
C ARG A 356 -0.03 -7.82 0.41
N GLU A 357 1.23 -7.50 0.69
CA GLU A 357 1.76 -6.13 0.64
C GLU A 357 2.21 -5.68 -0.77
N GLY A 358 2.33 -6.60 -1.72
CA GLY A 358 2.92 -6.35 -3.03
C GLY A 358 4.43 -6.16 -2.94
N LEU A 359 4.95 -5.04 -3.46
CA LEU A 359 6.35 -4.67 -3.45
C LEU A 359 6.88 -4.42 -2.02
N VAL A 360 7.96 -5.12 -1.65
CA VAL A 360 8.66 -4.97 -0.37
C VAL A 360 10.15 -4.76 -0.62
N LEU A 361 10.78 -3.79 0.04
CA LEU A 361 12.23 -3.64 0.01
C LEU A 361 12.83 -4.07 1.35
N SER A 362 13.95 -4.80 1.29
CA SER A 362 14.64 -5.31 2.48
C SER A 362 16.14 -5.11 2.42
N THR A 363 16.81 -5.25 3.57
CA THR A 363 18.27 -5.23 3.73
C THR A 363 18.95 -4.04 3.04
N ILE A 364 18.35 -2.86 3.18
CA ILE A 364 18.76 -1.61 2.51
C ILE A 364 20.00 -1.03 3.19
N SER A 365 21.10 -0.95 2.46
CA SER A 365 22.36 -0.38 2.90
C SER A 365 22.93 0.62 1.87
N TYR A 366 23.87 1.44 2.35
CA TYR A 366 24.56 2.44 1.54
C TYR A 366 26.06 2.37 1.77
N ARG A 367 26.85 2.30 0.69
CA ARG A 367 28.31 2.31 0.73
C ARG A 367 28.83 3.73 0.92
N ASP A 368 29.43 4.02 2.07
CA ASP A 368 29.96 5.34 2.42
C ASP A 368 31.48 5.39 2.25
N THR A 369 31.90 6.01 1.14
CA THR A 369 33.31 6.19 0.79
C THR A 369 34.08 7.11 1.74
N ASP A 370 33.38 8.00 2.46
CA ASP A 370 34.00 8.91 3.45
C ASP A 370 34.19 8.23 4.82
N ASP A 371 33.68 7.00 4.99
CA ASP A 371 33.74 6.18 6.20
C ASP A 371 34.52 4.89 5.95
N GLY A 372 35.73 5.01 5.38
CA GLY A 372 36.57 3.85 5.09
C GLY A 372 35.94 2.86 4.09
N ASP A 373 35.04 3.35 3.25
CA ASP A 373 34.30 2.56 2.26
C ASP A 373 33.33 1.52 2.87
N ALA A 374 32.84 1.80 4.08
CA ALA A 374 31.94 0.92 4.80
C ALA A 374 30.56 0.80 4.12
N GLU A 375 30.02 -0.42 4.06
CA GLU A 375 28.61 -0.65 3.78
C GLU A 375 27.81 -0.40 5.08
N ARG A 376 26.99 0.64 5.09
CA ARG A 376 26.27 1.10 6.28
C ARG A 376 24.77 0.76 6.17
N PRO A 377 24.19 0.01 7.13
CA PRO A 377 22.77 -0.37 7.07
C PRO A 377 21.87 0.85 7.36
N LEU A 378 20.71 0.87 6.70
CA LEU A 378 19.73 1.94 6.82
C LEU A 378 18.38 1.41 7.30
N PHE A 379 17.79 0.47 6.57
CA PHE A 379 16.47 -0.09 6.87
C PHE A 379 16.47 -1.59 6.60
N TYR A 380 16.00 -2.37 7.57
CA TYR A 380 15.87 -3.81 7.38
C TYR A 380 14.72 -4.14 6.43
N ARG A 381 13.60 -3.42 6.52
CA ARG A 381 12.39 -3.66 5.71
C ARG A 381 11.53 -2.40 5.58
N ILE A 382 10.96 -2.15 4.40
CA ILE A 382 9.95 -1.13 4.15
C ILE A 382 8.88 -1.63 3.19
N SER A 383 7.61 -1.33 3.48
CA SER A 383 6.43 -1.78 2.70
C SER A 383 5.18 -0.97 3.01
N ILE A 384 4.13 -1.15 2.18
CA ILE A 384 2.76 -0.76 2.52
C ILE A 384 2.13 -1.92 3.29
N SER A 385 1.98 -1.75 4.60
CA SER A 385 1.55 -2.81 5.51
C SER A 385 0.04 -2.89 5.70
N GLU A 386 -0.67 -1.78 5.46
CA GLU A 386 -2.13 -1.74 5.42
C GLU A 386 -2.61 -0.49 4.67
N MET A 387 -3.86 -0.50 4.24
CA MET A 387 -4.60 0.67 3.77
C MET A 387 -6.03 0.60 4.31
N VAL A 388 -6.67 1.74 4.55
CA VAL A 388 -8.13 1.80 4.76
C VAL A 388 -8.73 2.92 3.90
N VAL A 389 -9.85 2.63 3.22
CA VAL A 389 -10.54 3.58 2.33
C VAL A 389 -11.96 3.89 2.83
N PRO A 390 -12.11 4.65 3.94
CA PRO A 390 -13.44 4.91 4.53
C PRO A 390 -14.23 5.96 3.76
N TYR A 391 -15.46 5.61 3.40
CA TYR A 391 -16.43 6.52 2.79
C TYR A 391 -17.25 7.27 3.85
N GLY A 392 -17.57 8.53 3.56
CA GLY A 392 -18.25 9.46 4.47
C GLY A 392 -19.78 9.48 4.37
N GLN A 393 -20.40 8.59 3.60
CA GLN A 393 -21.86 8.52 3.44
C GLN A 393 -22.48 7.64 4.54
N PRO A 394 -23.26 8.20 5.48
CA PRO A 394 -23.85 7.44 6.57
C PRO A 394 -25.08 6.62 6.17
N ASP A 395 -25.75 6.93 5.06
CA ASP A 395 -26.96 6.23 4.65
C ASP A 395 -26.71 4.75 4.37
N PHE A 396 -27.66 3.89 4.78
CA PHE A 396 -27.61 2.47 4.48
C PHE A 396 -27.70 2.23 2.96
N PRO A 397 -26.90 1.33 2.37
CA PRO A 397 -25.90 0.45 2.98
C PRO A 397 -24.46 1.00 2.98
N HIS A 398 -24.25 2.27 2.64
CA HIS A 398 -22.92 2.82 2.33
C HIS A 398 -21.94 2.90 3.51
N TYR A 399 -22.44 2.84 4.76
CA TYR A 399 -21.57 2.78 5.93
C TYR A 399 -20.60 1.59 5.88
N LYS A 400 -20.92 0.54 5.10
CA LYS A 400 -20.12 -0.67 4.86
C LYS A 400 -18.85 -0.44 4.02
N LYS A 401 -18.74 0.71 3.35
CA LYS A 401 -17.63 1.01 2.43
C LYS A 401 -16.44 1.60 3.20
N PHE A 402 -15.54 0.73 3.63
CA PHE A 402 -14.28 1.08 4.30
C PHE A 402 -13.25 -0.03 4.12
N ALA A 403 -12.93 -0.31 2.85
CA ALA A 403 -12.11 -1.45 2.47
C ALA A 403 -10.70 -1.37 3.06
N PHE A 404 -10.18 -2.51 3.50
CA PHE A 404 -8.79 -2.68 3.89
C PHE A 404 -8.03 -3.33 2.74
N ASP A 405 -7.66 -2.58 1.72
CA ASP A 405 -7.27 -3.19 0.44
C ASP A 405 -6.07 -4.15 0.53
N VAL A 406 -5.15 -3.89 1.46
CA VAL A 406 -4.01 -4.79 1.73
C VAL A 406 -4.49 -6.03 2.50
N GLY A 407 -5.25 -5.86 3.60
CA GLY A 407 -5.67 -6.97 4.48
C GLY A 407 -6.88 -7.79 4.04
N GLU A 408 -7.79 -7.20 3.25
CA GLU A 408 -9.01 -7.84 2.74
C GLU A 408 -8.83 -8.41 1.35
N TYR A 409 -7.94 -7.88 0.50
CA TYR A 409 -7.77 -8.36 -0.88
C TYR A 409 -6.34 -8.79 -1.22
N GLY A 410 -5.34 -8.05 -0.73
CA GLY A 410 -3.93 -8.30 -0.98
C GLY A 410 -3.44 -7.66 -2.27
N LEU A 411 -2.61 -6.61 -2.15
CA LEU A 411 -2.08 -5.87 -3.28
C LEU A 411 -1.28 -6.76 -4.23
N GLY A 412 -0.55 -7.76 -3.73
CA GLY A 412 0.19 -8.70 -4.59
C GLY A 412 -0.71 -9.52 -5.50
N TYR A 413 -1.89 -9.94 -5.03
CA TYR A 413 -2.89 -10.60 -5.87
C TYR A 413 -3.51 -9.66 -6.91
N LEU A 414 -3.51 -8.36 -6.62
CA LEU A 414 -4.10 -7.30 -7.44
C LEU A 414 -3.07 -6.58 -8.33
N ALA A 415 -1.82 -7.06 -8.36
CA ALA A 415 -0.75 -6.47 -9.16
C ALA A 415 -1.04 -6.61 -10.66
N ASN A 416 -0.85 -5.52 -11.39
CA ASN A 416 -0.96 -5.52 -12.84
C ASN A 416 0.29 -6.10 -13.50
N SER A 417 0.10 -6.63 -14.71
CA SER A 417 1.22 -6.87 -15.62
C SER A 417 1.58 -5.59 -16.35
N LEU A 418 2.75 -5.02 -16.02
CA LEU A 418 3.17 -3.73 -16.54
C LEU A 418 3.74 -3.86 -17.97
N ASP A 419 3.27 -2.99 -18.86
CA ASP A 419 3.63 -2.97 -20.28
C ASP A 419 4.81 -2.02 -20.56
N LEU A 420 5.76 -2.51 -21.35
CA LEU A 420 6.97 -1.78 -21.72
C LEU A 420 6.64 -0.55 -22.57
N GLY A 421 7.08 0.62 -22.11
CA GLY A 421 6.87 1.89 -22.81
C GLY A 421 5.52 2.57 -22.55
N CYS A 422 4.63 1.92 -21.79
CA CYS A 422 3.35 2.48 -21.34
C CYS A 422 3.43 2.86 -19.85
N ASP A 423 3.50 1.86 -18.96
CA ASP A 423 3.53 2.08 -17.50
C ASP A 423 4.91 2.56 -17.01
N CYS A 424 5.96 2.10 -17.70
CA CYS A 424 7.34 2.45 -17.41
C CYS A 424 8.07 2.89 -18.69
N LEU A 425 8.68 4.08 -18.63
CA LEU A 425 9.34 4.72 -19.78
C LEU A 425 10.88 4.73 -19.62
N GLY A 426 11.60 4.24 -20.63
CA GLY A 426 13.06 4.24 -20.67
C GLY A 426 13.66 2.85 -20.84
N SER A 427 14.78 2.58 -20.18
CA SER A 427 15.42 1.25 -20.15
C SER A 427 14.99 0.52 -18.87
N ILE A 428 14.08 -0.43 -19.03
CA ILE A 428 13.35 -1.04 -17.91
C ILE A 428 13.83 -2.47 -17.66
N GLU A 429 14.04 -2.82 -16.40
CA GLU A 429 14.15 -4.20 -15.93
C GLU A 429 12.87 -4.59 -15.16
N TYR A 430 12.30 -5.75 -15.49
CA TYR A 430 11.09 -6.25 -14.85
C TYR A 430 11.35 -7.46 -13.95
N MET A 431 10.51 -7.62 -12.93
CA MET A 431 10.43 -8.83 -12.12
C MET A 431 8.97 -9.33 -12.10
N ASP A 432 8.80 -10.64 -12.25
CA ASP A 432 7.51 -11.31 -12.14
C ASP A 432 7.08 -11.45 -10.68
N GLY A 433 5.78 -11.42 -10.43
CA GLY A 433 5.15 -11.85 -9.18
C GLY A 433 4.60 -13.28 -9.33
N VAL A 434 4.56 -14.04 -8.24
CA VAL A 434 3.93 -15.37 -8.23
C VAL A 434 3.04 -15.50 -7.00
N VAL A 435 1.79 -15.91 -7.22
CA VAL A 435 0.76 -16.11 -6.18
C VAL A 435 0.08 -17.47 -6.36
N ALA A 436 -0.72 -17.92 -5.39
CA ALA A 436 -1.45 -19.18 -5.49
C ALA A 436 -2.95 -18.94 -5.75
N GLN A 437 -3.52 -19.63 -6.72
CA GLN A 437 -4.96 -19.64 -7.01
C GLN A 437 -5.72 -20.50 -5.99
N HIS A 438 -7.05 -20.44 -6.03
CA HIS A 438 -7.93 -21.25 -5.17
C HIS A 438 -7.63 -22.73 -5.14
N ASP A 439 -7.29 -23.32 -6.28
CA ASP A 439 -6.99 -24.74 -6.42
C ASP A 439 -5.55 -25.09 -5.98
N GLY A 440 -4.77 -24.08 -5.58
CA GLY A 440 -3.40 -24.18 -5.13
C GLY A 440 -2.38 -24.17 -6.27
N THR A 441 -2.81 -23.97 -7.51
CA THR A 441 -1.89 -23.80 -8.64
C THR A 441 -1.23 -22.42 -8.63
N PRO A 442 0.06 -22.32 -9.00
CA PRO A 442 0.75 -21.03 -9.04
C PRO A 442 0.31 -20.21 -10.26
N LEU A 443 -0.04 -18.94 -10.04
CA LEU A 443 -0.27 -17.93 -11.05
C LEU A 443 0.93 -16.99 -11.11
N THR A 444 1.49 -16.79 -12.31
CA THR A 444 2.56 -15.81 -12.55
C THR A 444 1.97 -14.51 -13.08
N ILE A 445 2.18 -13.42 -12.36
CA ILE A 445 1.88 -12.06 -12.80
C ILE A 445 3.15 -11.53 -13.48
N LYS A 446 3.13 -11.49 -14.82
CA LYS A 446 4.27 -11.04 -15.60
C LYS A 446 4.54 -9.57 -15.34
N ASN A 447 5.82 -9.19 -15.25
CA ASN A 447 6.21 -7.78 -15.13
C ASN A 447 5.57 -7.03 -13.94
N ALA A 448 5.31 -7.72 -12.82
CA ALA A 448 4.64 -7.14 -11.66
C ALA A 448 5.41 -5.97 -11.02
N ILE A 449 6.74 -5.98 -11.12
CA ILE A 449 7.61 -4.90 -10.64
C ILE A 449 8.44 -4.38 -11.80
N CYS A 450 8.53 -3.06 -11.90
CA CYS A 450 9.35 -2.33 -12.84
C CYS A 450 10.50 -1.62 -12.10
N ILE A 451 11.71 -1.71 -12.65
CA ILE A 451 12.94 -1.11 -12.13
C ILE A 451 13.60 -0.30 -13.24
N HIS A 452 13.82 0.99 -13.00
CA HIS A 452 14.52 1.88 -13.95
C HIS A 452 15.13 3.08 -13.24
N GLU A 453 15.97 3.84 -13.95
CA GLU A 453 16.50 5.10 -13.44
C GLU A 453 16.06 6.29 -14.30
N GLU A 454 15.77 7.41 -13.65
CA GLU A 454 15.29 8.63 -14.28
C GLU A 454 16.17 9.82 -13.89
N ASP A 455 16.34 10.74 -14.82
CA ASP A 455 16.85 12.07 -14.48
C ASP A 455 15.91 12.74 -13.45
N ALA A 456 16.51 13.34 -12.42
CA ALA A 456 15.77 13.99 -11.33
C ALA A 456 16.10 15.49 -11.24
N GLY A 457 16.45 16.12 -12.36
CA GLY A 457 16.77 17.54 -12.43
C GLY A 457 18.15 17.88 -11.86
N LEU A 458 18.23 18.93 -11.04
CA LEU A 458 19.47 19.41 -10.43
C LEU A 458 19.75 18.67 -9.12
N GLY A 459 20.97 18.16 -8.95
CA GLY A 459 21.44 17.59 -7.69
C GLY A 459 21.93 18.70 -6.76
N TRP A 460 22.96 19.41 -7.21
CA TRP A 460 23.42 20.63 -6.55
C TRP A 460 24.07 21.58 -7.55
N LYS A 461 24.04 22.89 -7.24
CA LYS A 461 24.65 23.93 -8.07
C LYS A 461 25.17 25.05 -7.17
N HIS A 462 26.33 25.60 -7.51
CA HIS A 462 26.84 26.82 -6.90
C HIS A 462 27.49 27.72 -7.97
N THR A 463 27.46 29.03 -7.76
CA THR A 463 28.13 30.02 -8.60
C THR A 463 28.74 31.09 -7.72
N ASP A 464 30.05 31.27 -7.81
CA ASP A 464 30.74 32.40 -7.20
C ASP A 464 30.61 33.61 -8.14
N PHE A 465 29.86 34.62 -7.69
CA PHE A 465 29.57 35.82 -8.48
C PHE A 465 30.75 36.80 -8.58
N ARG A 466 31.82 36.58 -7.80
CA ARG A 466 32.99 37.47 -7.77
C ARG A 466 33.74 37.40 -9.10
N VAL A 467 34.50 38.45 -9.41
CA VAL A 467 35.35 38.46 -10.61
C VAL A 467 36.32 37.27 -10.57
N GLY A 468 36.31 36.44 -11.62
CA GLY A 468 37.08 35.18 -11.68
C GLY A 468 36.44 34.00 -10.94
N GLY A 469 35.23 34.15 -10.40
CA GLY A 469 34.48 33.10 -9.72
C GLY A 469 34.06 31.96 -10.65
N LYS A 470 33.85 30.77 -10.07
CA LYS A 470 33.51 29.53 -10.80
C LYS A 470 32.06 29.13 -10.59
N THR A 471 31.50 28.44 -11.59
CA THR A 471 30.23 27.74 -11.49
C THR A 471 30.47 26.23 -11.47
N ALA A 472 29.78 25.53 -10.58
CA ALA A 472 29.74 24.07 -10.54
C ALA A 472 28.28 23.61 -10.51
N VAL A 473 27.97 22.54 -11.24
CA VAL A 473 26.64 21.96 -11.34
C VAL A 473 26.73 20.45 -11.48
N VAL A 474 25.87 19.75 -10.76
CA VAL A 474 25.70 18.30 -10.84
C VAL A 474 24.22 18.00 -11.07
N ARG A 475 23.92 17.13 -12.04
CA ARG A 475 22.56 16.64 -12.27
C ARG A 475 22.21 15.56 -11.26
N ASN A 476 20.93 15.43 -10.95
CA ASN A 476 20.43 14.37 -10.09
C ASN A 476 19.92 13.19 -10.93
N ARG A 477 19.85 12.03 -10.28
CA ARG A 477 19.21 10.83 -10.80
C ARG A 477 18.52 10.11 -9.66
N LYS A 478 17.45 9.41 -9.98
CA LYS A 478 16.75 8.53 -9.04
C LYS A 478 16.59 7.14 -9.65
N LEU A 479 16.79 6.11 -8.84
CA LEU A 479 16.35 4.76 -9.15
C LEU A 479 14.91 4.60 -8.66
N ILE A 480 14.05 4.02 -9.48
CA ILE A 480 12.65 3.79 -9.20
C ILE A 480 12.39 2.29 -9.23
N ILE A 481 11.72 1.80 -8.19
CA ILE A 481 11.23 0.42 -8.09
C ILE A 481 9.74 0.54 -7.81
N SER A 482 8.89 0.11 -8.74
CA SER A 482 7.44 0.33 -8.63
C SER A 482 6.58 -0.84 -9.08
N SER A 483 5.37 -0.89 -8.56
CA SER A 483 4.28 -1.79 -8.96
C SER A 483 2.97 -1.02 -9.01
N VAL A 484 2.01 -1.49 -9.81
CA VAL A 484 0.66 -0.92 -9.92
C VAL A 484 -0.36 -1.99 -9.55
N TYR A 485 -1.34 -1.63 -8.75
CA TYR A 485 -2.38 -2.53 -8.25
C TYR A 485 -3.76 -1.98 -8.61
N THR A 486 -4.62 -2.83 -9.18
CA THR A 486 -6.03 -2.48 -9.44
C THR A 486 -6.93 -3.07 -8.36
N VAL A 487 -7.59 -2.21 -7.60
CA VAL A 487 -8.57 -2.59 -6.58
C VAL A 487 -9.95 -2.16 -7.08
N ALA A 488 -10.61 -3.07 -7.80
CA ALA A 488 -11.88 -2.81 -8.48
C ALA A 488 -11.79 -1.52 -9.34
N ASN A 489 -12.39 -0.42 -8.89
CA ASN A 489 -12.44 0.85 -9.61
C ASN A 489 -11.15 1.68 -9.53
N TYR A 490 -10.29 1.48 -8.53
CA TYR A 490 -9.09 2.31 -8.31
C TYR A 490 -7.80 1.64 -8.74
N GLU A 491 -6.83 2.45 -9.19
CA GLU A 491 -5.44 2.04 -9.41
C GLU A 491 -4.50 2.74 -8.41
N TYR A 492 -3.62 1.96 -7.79
CA TYR A 492 -2.57 2.45 -6.90
C TYR A 492 -1.19 2.09 -7.44
N ARG A 493 -0.38 3.11 -7.74
CA ARG A 493 1.04 2.94 -8.05
C ARG A 493 1.86 3.13 -6.78
N VAL A 494 2.49 2.07 -6.28
CA VAL A 494 3.46 2.16 -5.17
C VAL A 494 4.86 2.14 -5.75
N ALA A 495 5.65 3.17 -5.43
CA ALA A 495 7.02 3.32 -5.89
C ALA A 495 7.98 3.69 -4.76
N PHE A 496 9.13 3.03 -4.73
CA PHE A 496 10.27 3.44 -3.93
C PHE A 496 11.31 4.14 -4.81
N LEU A 497 11.72 5.34 -4.42
CA LEU A 497 12.64 6.20 -5.17
C LEU A 497 13.91 6.42 -4.36
N LEU A 498 15.05 6.00 -4.89
CA LEU A 498 16.36 6.10 -4.23
C LEU A 498 17.15 7.21 -4.91
N GLY A 499 17.55 8.23 -4.14
CA GLY A 499 18.31 9.39 -4.60
C GLY A 499 19.82 9.23 -4.45
N LEU A 500 20.58 9.96 -5.26
CA LEU A 500 22.05 10.05 -5.13
C LEU A 500 22.48 10.74 -3.82
N ASP A 501 21.59 11.52 -3.20
CA ASP A 501 21.80 12.21 -1.92
C ASP A 501 21.60 11.30 -0.69
N GLY A 502 21.28 10.02 -0.91
CA GLY A 502 20.94 9.08 0.15
C GLY A 502 19.47 9.15 0.59
N THR A 503 18.62 9.94 -0.08
CA THR A 503 17.18 9.95 0.23
C THR A 503 16.51 8.66 -0.28
N LEU A 504 15.68 8.04 0.56
CA LEU A 504 14.71 7.00 0.17
C LEU A 504 13.30 7.58 0.26
N GLU A 505 12.54 7.59 -0.83
CA GLU A 505 11.15 8.06 -0.86
C GLU A 505 10.19 6.93 -1.18
N CYS A 506 9.03 6.92 -0.54
CA CYS A 506 7.86 6.14 -0.91
C CYS A 506 6.82 7.09 -1.52
N GLU A 507 6.47 6.85 -2.78
CA GLU A 507 5.43 7.56 -3.51
C GLU A 507 4.27 6.60 -3.78
N ILE A 508 3.06 7.04 -3.48
CA ILE A 508 1.82 6.34 -3.78
C ILE A 508 1.01 7.22 -4.73
N GLY A 509 0.88 6.80 -5.97
CA GLY A 509 0.01 7.42 -6.97
C GLY A 509 -1.39 6.80 -6.90
N LEU A 510 -2.43 7.64 -6.93
CA LEU A 510 -3.83 7.22 -6.97
C LEU A 510 -4.42 7.71 -8.30
N THR A 511 -4.99 6.81 -9.08
CA THR A 511 -5.65 7.09 -10.36
C THR A 511 -6.79 6.08 -10.53
N GLY A 512 -7.48 6.09 -11.67
CA GLY A 512 -8.54 5.12 -11.96
C GLY A 512 -9.92 5.76 -11.92
N ILE A 513 -10.95 4.99 -11.62
CA ILE A 513 -12.33 5.44 -11.68
C ILE A 513 -12.88 5.61 -10.27
N LEU A 514 -13.72 6.63 -10.08
CA LEU A 514 -14.41 6.87 -8.82
C LEU A 514 -15.38 5.74 -8.49
N ASN A 515 -15.51 5.39 -7.21
CA ASN A 515 -16.68 4.63 -6.75
C ASN A 515 -17.91 5.56 -6.75
N VAL A 516 -18.94 5.20 -7.51
CA VAL A 516 -20.13 6.04 -7.71
C VAL A 516 -21.42 5.35 -7.27
N THR A 517 -22.45 6.16 -7.05
CA THR A 517 -23.82 5.74 -6.73
C THR A 517 -24.82 6.53 -7.56
N LEU A 518 -26.02 5.98 -7.71
CA LEU A 518 -27.13 6.67 -8.37
C LEU A 518 -27.70 7.79 -7.49
N LEU A 519 -27.97 8.95 -8.09
CA LEU A 519 -28.84 9.99 -7.54
C LEU A 519 -30.20 10.00 -8.25
N ALA A 520 -31.26 10.24 -7.48
CA ALA A 520 -32.55 10.54 -8.05
C ALA A 520 -32.53 11.87 -8.84
N PRO A 521 -33.38 12.04 -9.87
CA PRO A 521 -33.51 13.33 -10.55
C PRO A 521 -33.82 14.47 -9.58
N GLY A 522 -32.96 15.50 -9.58
CA GLY A 522 -33.10 16.66 -8.70
C GLY A 522 -32.61 16.45 -7.25
N GLU A 523 -32.12 15.25 -6.90
CA GLU A 523 -31.45 15.01 -5.63
C GLU A 523 -30.12 15.78 -5.57
N LYS A 524 -29.78 16.28 -4.38
CA LYS A 524 -28.55 17.03 -4.15
C LYS A 524 -27.78 16.39 -3.00
N PRO A 525 -26.60 15.77 -3.25
CA PRO A 525 -25.88 15.04 -2.22
C PRO A 525 -25.22 15.98 -1.21
N THR A 526 -25.17 15.56 0.06
CA THR A 526 -24.44 16.27 1.13
C THR A 526 -23.05 15.65 1.38
N TYR A 527 -22.93 14.32 1.28
CA TYR A 527 -21.70 13.56 1.53
C TYR A 527 -21.03 13.07 0.25
N ALA A 528 -21.33 13.72 -0.87
CA ALA A 528 -20.89 13.34 -2.21
C ALA A 528 -20.80 14.58 -3.10
N THR A 529 -20.11 14.41 -4.22
CA THR A 529 -20.19 15.34 -5.36
C THR A 529 -20.95 14.66 -6.49
N GLU A 530 -21.92 15.36 -7.09
CA GLU A 530 -22.53 14.97 -8.37
C GLU A 530 -21.51 15.24 -9.48
N VAL A 531 -20.81 14.20 -9.93
CA VAL A 531 -19.69 14.31 -10.91
C VAL A 531 -20.19 14.33 -12.36
N ALA A 532 -21.38 13.78 -12.58
CA ALA A 532 -22.14 13.82 -13.82
C ALA A 532 -23.64 13.74 -13.46
N PRO A 533 -24.57 14.09 -14.37
CA PRO A 533 -26.00 14.07 -14.08
C PRO A 533 -26.43 12.72 -13.49
N GLN A 534 -27.00 12.77 -12.28
CA GLN A 534 -27.44 11.60 -11.52
C GLN A 534 -26.34 10.62 -11.05
N ILE A 535 -25.05 10.96 -11.20
CA ILE A 535 -23.92 10.13 -10.76
C ILE A 535 -23.21 10.85 -9.62
N ALA A 536 -23.28 10.29 -8.41
CA ALA A 536 -22.60 10.82 -7.24
C ALA A 536 -21.40 9.98 -6.84
N ALA A 537 -20.29 10.65 -6.51
CA ALA A 537 -19.14 10.03 -5.88
C ALA A 537 -19.05 10.51 -4.42
N HIS A 538 -19.12 9.57 -3.47
CA HIS A 538 -19.07 9.87 -2.04
C HIS A 538 -17.68 10.38 -1.63
N ILE A 539 -17.64 11.35 -0.70
CA ILE A 539 -16.40 11.80 -0.07
C ILE A 539 -15.78 10.61 0.68
N HIS A 540 -14.47 10.42 0.56
CA HIS A 540 -13.76 9.32 1.21
C HIS A 540 -12.30 9.69 1.52
N GLN A 541 -11.61 8.84 2.28
CA GLN A 541 -10.18 8.97 2.51
C GLN A 541 -9.44 7.78 1.92
N HIS A 542 -8.17 7.98 1.59
CA HIS A 542 -7.21 6.92 1.30
C HIS A 542 -6.09 7.02 2.32
N LEU A 543 -6.06 6.12 3.30
CA LEU A 543 -5.10 6.15 4.41
C LEU A 543 -4.21 4.91 4.37
N PHE A 544 -2.92 5.10 4.18
CA PHE A 544 -1.90 4.06 4.02
C PHE A 544 -1.03 3.97 5.26
N SER A 545 -0.68 2.75 5.67
CA SER A 545 0.31 2.49 6.71
C SER A 545 1.63 2.03 6.11
N VAL A 546 2.61 2.94 6.05
CA VAL A 546 3.98 2.61 5.63
C VAL A 546 4.72 2.02 6.82
N ARG A 547 5.04 0.71 6.76
CA ARG A 547 5.86 0.04 7.78
C ARG A 547 7.32 0.32 7.49
N ILE A 548 8.04 0.82 8.48
CA ILE A 548 9.46 1.18 8.41
C ILE A 548 10.18 0.46 9.55
N ASP A 549 11.12 -0.40 9.19
CA ASP A 549 11.95 -1.17 10.12
C ASP A 549 13.38 -0.61 10.07
N PRO A 550 13.69 0.41 10.89
CA PRO A 550 14.98 1.08 10.84
C PRO A 550 16.11 0.16 11.32
N HIS A 551 17.28 0.34 10.72
CA HIS A 551 18.50 -0.35 11.10
C HIS A 551 19.70 0.59 10.92
N ILE A 552 19.54 1.84 11.34
CA ILE A 552 20.46 2.95 11.09
C ILE A 552 21.80 2.64 11.74
N ASP A 553 22.83 2.32 10.96
CA ASP A 553 24.15 1.89 11.46
C ASP A 553 24.09 0.75 12.51
N GLY A 554 23.05 -0.08 12.47
CA GLY A 554 22.85 -1.22 13.36
C GLY A 554 21.45 -1.30 13.97
N PRO A 555 21.16 -2.37 14.75
CA PRO A 555 19.81 -2.72 15.22
C PRO A 555 19.30 -1.85 16.36
N ARG A 556 20.18 -1.16 17.09
CA ARG A 556 19.80 -0.37 18.26
C ARG A 556 19.51 1.06 17.85
N ASN A 557 18.25 1.36 17.63
CA ASN A 557 17.80 2.67 17.20
C ASN A 557 16.82 3.28 18.22
N SER A 558 16.66 4.59 18.14
CA SER A 558 15.65 5.37 18.87
C SER A 558 14.90 6.25 17.89
N VAL A 559 13.77 6.80 18.34
CA VAL A 559 13.06 7.86 17.61
C VAL A 559 13.19 9.19 18.35
N VAL A 560 13.60 10.23 17.63
CA VAL A 560 13.60 11.62 18.11
C VAL A 560 12.50 12.40 17.43
N GLU A 561 11.58 12.97 18.22
CA GLU A 561 10.63 13.98 17.78
C GLU A 561 11.34 15.34 17.71
N GLN A 562 11.15 16.07 16.60
CA GLN A 562 11.64 17.43 16.41
C GLN A 562 10.46 18.39 16.15
N THR A 563 10.45 19.52 16.84
CA THR A 563 9.54 20.66 16.62
C THR A 563 10.35 21.94 16.37
N ILE A 564 9.77 22.90 15.66
CA ILE A 564 10.31 24.24 15.47
C ILE A 564 9.52 25.20 16.37
N GLU A 565 10.23 25.94 17.21
CA GLU A 565 9.63 26.84 18.21
C GLU A 565 10.30 28.21 18.17
N PRO A 566 9.54 29.32 18.19
CA PRO A 566 10.11 30.64 18.37
C PRO A 566 10.77 30.75 19.75
N SER A 567 11.81 31.58 19.86
CA SER A 567 12.45 31.84 21.14
C SER A 567 11.43 32.38 22.14
N PRO A 568 11.42 31.90 23.40
CA PRO A 568 10.50 32.41 24.43
C PRO A 568 10.83 33.85 24.86
N HIS A 569 11.96 34.40 24.43
CA HIS A 569 12.38 35.75 24.78
C HIS A 569 11.73 36.81 23.89
N ALA A 570 11.19 37.87 24.52
CA ALA A 570 10.50 38.96 23.83
C ALA A 570 11.42 39.76 22.89
N THR A 571 10.82 40.38 21.87
CA THR A 571 11.50 41.39 21.05
C THR A 571 11.96 42.56 21.94
N GLY A 572 13.18 43.05 21.71
CA GLY A 572 13.83 44.07 22.53
C GLY A 572 14.57 43.54 23.76
N SER A 573 14.44 42.25 24.10
CA SER A 573 15.23 41.62 25.17
C SER A 573 16.70 41.46 24.78
N ALA A 574 17.58 41.28 25.77
CA ALA A 574 19.01 41.03 25.49
C ALA A 574 19.24 39.72 24.72
N GLN A 575 18.38 38.72 24.89
CA GLN A 575 18.47 37.39 24.28
C GLN A 575 17.88 37.33 22.87
N ASN A 576 16.88 38.18 22.56
CA ASN A 576 16.18 38.17 21.28
C ASN A 576 15.77 39.59 20.85
N TRP A 577 16.74 40.51 20.82
CA TRP A 577 16.47 41.94 20.62
C TRP A 577 15.68 42.23 19.33
N ALA A 578 16.00 41.55 18.23
CA ALA A 578 15.31 41.73 16.96
C ALA A 578 14.07 40.82 16.78
N GLY A 579 13.75 39.96 17.76
CA GLY A 579 12.57 39.09 17.72
C GLY A 579 12.64 37.93 16.71
N ASN A 580 13.80 37.68 16.10
CA ASN A 580 13.95 36.77 14.97
C ASN A 580 14.37 35.32 15.36
N ALA A 581 14.66 35.06 16.64
CA ALA A 581 15.19 33.77 17.06
C ALA A 581 14.10 32.68 17.11
N PHE A 582 14.44 31.50 16.61
CA PHE A 582 13.70 30.23 16.73
C PHE A 582 14.70 29.08 16.81
N ASP A 583 14.27 27.93 17.33
CA ASP A 583 15.13 26.75 17.50
C ASP A 583 14.39 25.45 17.16
N ALA A 584 15.16 24.39 16.90
CA ALA A 584 14.66 23.04 16.69
C ALA A 584 14.74 22.25 18.00
N HIS A 585 13.64 22.19 18.74
CA HIS A 585 13.55 21.40 19.96
C HIS A 585 13.49 19.90 19.61
N ARG A 586 14.24 19.07 20.36
CA ARG A 586 14.34 17.62 20.12
C ARG A 586 14.07 16.84 21.39
N ARG A 587 13.23 15.82 21.28
CA ARG A 587 12.86 14.91 22.37
C ARG A 587 12.94 13.47 21.89
N THR A 588 13.78 12.65 22.54
CA THR A 588 13.75 11.20 22.34
C THR A 588 12.45 10.64 22.89
N LEU A 589 11.74 9.85 22.09
CA LEU A 589 10.56 9.09 22.49
C LEU A 589 11.06 7.77 23.08
N ARG A 590 10.79 7.52 24.36
CA ARG A 590 11.39 6.42 25.12
C ARG A 590 10.53 5.18 25.19
N THR A 591 9.22 5.33 25.11
CA THR A 591 8.26 4.22 25.20
C THR A 591 7.30 4.19 24.02
N ALA A 592 6.69 3.03 23.79
CA ALA A 592 5.68 2.86 22.75
C ALA A 592 4.51 3.85 22.90
N GLY A 593 4.09 4.14 24.14
CA GLY A 593 3.05 5.12 24.42
C GLY A 593 3.46 6.56 24.10
N GLU A 594 4.73 6.92 24.36
CA GLU A 594 5.27 8.22 23.91
C GLU A 594 5.35 8.31 22.39
N ALA A 595 5.46 7.19 21.68
CA ALA A 595 5.55 7.12 20.22
C ALA A 595 4.22 7.01 19.48
N VAL A 596 3.09 7.22 20.15
CA VAL A 596 1.79 7.46 19.49
C VAL A 596 1.67 8.96 19.23
N ARG A 597 1.97 9.39 17.99
CA ARG A 597 2.15 10.81 17.66
C ARG A 597 1.34 11.25 16.46
N ASP A 598 0.90 12.50 16.53
CA ASP A 598 0.29 13.21 15.40
C ASP A 598 1.20 14.26 14.83
N ALA A 599 1.07 14.49 13.52
CA ALA A 599 1.65 15.63 12.84
C ALA A 599 1.16 16.95 13.47
N HIS A 600 1.97 18.00 13.38
CA HIS A 600 1.58 19.33 13.84
C HIS A 600 2.19 20.38 12.93
N THR A 601 1.37 20.94 12.04
CA THR A 601 1.80 21.83 10.96
C THR A 601 2.50 23.08 11.49
N ASP A 602 1.92 23.74 12.50
CA ASP A 602 2.45 25.02 13.01
C ASP A 602 3.83 24.90 13.66
N SER A 603 4.20 23.71 14.14
CA SER A 603 5.53 23.46 14.73
C SER A 603 6.41 22.57 13.86
N GLU A 604 5.99 22.32 12.61
CA GLU A 604 6.67 21.45 11.65
C GLU A 604 7.14 20.12 12.27
N ARG A 605 6.28 19.51 13.09
CA ARG A 605 6.64 18.31 13.85
C ARG A 605 7.09 17.19 12.90
N SER A 606 8.22 16.58 13.22
CA SER A 606 8.82 15.50 12.42
C SER A 606 9.54 14.49 13.31
N TRP A 607 9.83 13.31 12.76
CA TRP A 607 10.46 12.21 13.49
C TRP A 607 11.76 11.80 12.82
N ILE A 608 12.75 11.41 13.63
CA ILE A 608 14.09 11.04 13.18
C ILE A 608 14.45 9.69 13.80
N PHE A 609 14.71 8.69 12.96
CA PHE A 609 15.34 7.45 13.38
C PHE A 609 16.81 7.71 13.62
N VAL A 610 17.32 7.41 14.82
CA VAL A 610 18.71 7.68 15.17
C VAL A 610 19.39 6.45 15.74
N ASN A 611 20.71 6.39 15.59
CA ASN A 611 21.56 5.49 16.35
C ASN A 611 22.44 6.30 17.29
N GLU A 612 22.11 6.25 18.58
CA GLU A 612 22.80 7.02 19.62
C GLU A 612 24.22 6.52 19.90
N ASN A 613 24.55 5.30 19.46
CA ASN A 613 25.87 4.70 19.63
C ASN A 613 26.89 5.24 18.61
N ARG A 614 26.46 6.10 17.69
CA ARG A 614 27.35 6.75 16.71
C ARG A 614 26.97 8.21 16.53
N THR A 615 27.94 9.10 16.77
CA THR A 615 27.75 10.55 16.62
C THR A 615 28.47 11.07 15.38
N HIS A 616 27.87 12.08 14.77
CA HIS A 616 28.47 12.79 13.66
C HIS A 616 29.59 13.71 14.15
N TYR A 617 30.76 13.64 13.50
CA TYR A 617 31.99 14.29 13.95
C TYR A 617 31.88 15.82 14.15
N ALA A 618 31.05 16.51 13.35
CA ALA A 618 30.94 17.97 13.38
C ALA A 618 29.71 18.47 14.15
N SER A 619 28.55 17.84 13.97
CA SER A 619 27.31 18.29 14.61
C SER A 619 27.17 17.76 16.04
N GLY A 620 27.94 16.72 16.40
CA GLY A 620 27.82 16.02 17.68
C GLY A 620 26.49 15.30 17.88
N LYS A 621 25.61 15.30 16.87
CA LYS A 621 24.30 14.63 16.93
C LYS A 621 24.44 13.15 16.55
N PRO A 622 23.57 12.26 17.08
CA PRO A 622 23.44 10.91 16.57
C PRO A 622 23.25 10.87 15.05
N VAL A 623 23.83 9.88 14.39
CA VAL A 623 23.54 9.61 12.97
C VAL A 623 22.07 9.22 12.83
N GLY A 624 21.39 9.67 11.78
CA GLY A 624 19.96 9.40 11.65
C GLY A 624 19.36 9.62 10.27
N TYR A 625 18.11 9.19 10.12
CA TYR A 625 17.25 9.46 8.97
C TYR A 625 15.94 10.11 9.44
N LYS A 626 15.64 11.28 8.88
CA LYS A 626 14.45 12.07 9.18
C LYS A 626 13.31 11.67 8.24
N LEU A 627 12.15 11.37 8.81
CA LEU A 627 10.89 11.19 8.10
C LEU A 627 10.30 12.56 7.76
N MET A 628 9.97 12.77 6.49
CA MET A 628 9.38 13.99 5.94
C MET A 628 8.16 13.66 5.09
N THR A 629 7.03 14.28 5.38
CA THR A 629 5.80 14.19 4.58
C THR A 629 4.90 15.38 4.92
N THR A 630 4.00 15.72 4.00
CA THR A 630 2.90 16.68 4.21
C THR A 630 1.53 16.03 3.99
N ASN A 631 1.50 14.75 3.59
CA ASN A 631 0.27 14.02 3.25
C ASN A 631 -0.25 13.28 4.49
N GLN A 632 -0.65 14.04 5.52
CA GLN A 632 -1.02 13.50 6.83
C GLN A 632 -2.42 13.96 7.24
N PRO A 633 -3.48 13.49 6.56
CA PRO A 633 -4.83 13.68 7.06
C PRO A 633 -5.09 12.77 8.26
N ARG A 634 -5.79 13.30 9.26
CA ARG A 634 -6.40 12.49 10.33
C ARG A 634 -7.51 11.59 9.78
N LEU A 635 -7.82 10.50 10.46
CA LEU A 635 -9.08 9.79 10.26
C LEU A 635 -10.26 10.69 10.70
N TYR A 636 -11.23 10.91 9.81
CA TYR A 636 -12.42 11.72 10.08
C TYR A 636 -13.57 10.93 10.70
N ALA A 637 -13.59 9.61 10.51
CA ALA A 637 -14.53 8.74 11.21
C ALA A 637 -14.40 8.92 12.73
N LYS A 638 -15.52 8.84 13.45
CA LYS A 638 -15.51 9.03 14.91
C LYS A 638 -14.65 7.96 15.59
N PRO A 639 -14.01 8.26 16.74
CA PRO A 639 -13.16 7.29 17.45
C PRO A 639 -13.86 5.98 17.84
N ASP A 640 -15.18 6.00 18.06
CA ASP A 640 -16.00 4.85 18.43
C ASP A 640 -16.64 4.11 17.22
N SER A 641 -16.37 4.58 16.00
CA SER A 641 -16.88 3.99 14.76
C SER A 641 -16.28 2.61 14.46
N ILE A 642 -16.96 1.83 13.62
CA ILE A 642 -16.49 0.53 13.14
C ILE A 642 -15.12 0.68 12.45
N VAL A 643 -14.96 1.71 11.62
CA VAL A 643 -13.72 2.01 10.91
C VAL A 643 -12.57 2.25 11.89
N ALA A 644 -12.73 3.15 12.87
CA ALA A 644 -11.67 3.51 13.81
C ALA A 644 -11.26 2.32 14.69
N LYS A 645 -12.22 1.45 15.06
CA LYS A 645 -11.94 0.22 15.81
C LYS A 645 -11.10 -0.78 15.01
N ARG A 646 -11.40 -0.96 13.72
CA ARG A 646 -10.70 -1.92 12.83
C ARG A 646 -9.40 -1.37 12.25
N ALA A 647 -9.29 -0.05 12.06
CA ALA A 647 -8.11 0.63 11.53
C ALA A 647 -7.41 1.49 12.61
N PRO A 648 -6.95 0.90 13.72
CA PRO A 648 -6.32 1.67 14.79
C PRO A 648 -5.11 2.48 14.31
N PHE A 649 -4.35 1.96 13.34
CA PHE A 649 -3.20 2.66 12.74
C PHE A 649 -3.57 4.02 12.15
N ALA A 650 -4.79 4.17 11.63
CA ALA A 650 -5.25 5.39 10.99
C ALA A 650 -5.61 6.50 12.01
N THR A 651 -5.67 6.18 13.31
CA THR A 651 -6.08 7.14 14.35
C THR A 651 -4.96 8.12 14.75
N HIS A 652 -3.71 7.80 14.43
CA HIS A 652 -2.57 8.69 14.61
C HIS A 652 -1.61 8.61 13.42
N HIS A 653 -0.81 9.65 13.21
CA HIS A 653 0.07 9.76 12.05
C HIS A 653 1.35 8.93 12.14
N PHE A 654 1.82 8.65 13.36
CA PHE A 654 3.08 7.96 13.57
C PHE A 654 3.02 7.09 14.82
N TRP A 655 3.52 5.87 14.67
CA TRP A 655 3.58 4.85 15.71
C TRP A 655 4.97 4.24 15.75
N THR A 656 5.48 3.91 16.94
CA THR A 656 6.68 3.08 17.08
C THR A 656 6.50 2.12 18.24
N VAL A 657 6.81 0.85 18.00
CA VAL A 657 6.77 -0.23 18.99
C VAL A 657 8.09 -1.00 18.93
N PRO A 658 8.45 -1.77 19.98
CA PRO A 658 9.56 -2.71 19.89
C PRO A 658 9.39 -3.65 18.69
N TYR A 659 10.48 -4.02 18.03
CA TYR A 659 10.42 -5.02 16.96
C TYR A 659 9.98 -6.39 17.52
N ALA A 660 9.17 -7.10 16.73
CA ALA A 660 8.94 -8.54 16.85
C ALA A 660 8.63 -9.10 15.45
N ASP A 661 9.00 -10.36 15.19
CA ASP A 661 8.91 -10.97 13.86
C ASP A 661 7.48 -11.02 13.28
N ASP A 662 6.46 -11.01 14.14
CA ASP A 662 5.04 -11.05 13.77
C ASP A 662 4.38 -9.66 13.66
N ARG A 663 5.07 -8.57 14.02
CA ARG A 663 4.55 -7.19 13.95
C ARG A 663 4.63 -6.63 12.53
N LYS A 664 3.73 -7.11 11.68
CA LYS A 664 3.67 -6.77 10.26
C LYS A 664 2.43 -5.96 9.88
N TYR A 665 1.25 -6.36 10.32
CA TYR A 665 -0.03 -5.83 9.85
C TYR A 665 -0.74 -5.02 10.93
N PRO A 666 -0.73 -3.68 10.88
CA PRO A 666 -1.13 -2.84 12.00
C PRO A 666 -2.65 -2.80 12.26
N ALA A 667 -3.46 -3.36 11.35
CA ALA A 667 -4.89 -3.62 11.52
C ALA A 667 -5.21 -5.08 11.90
N GLY A 668 -4.20 -5.88 12.27
CA GLY A 668 -4.34 -7.30 12.53
C GLY A 668 -4.18 -8.17 11.28
N LYS A 669 -3.97 -9.47 11.50
CA LYS A 669 -3.68 -10.42 10.42
C LYS A 669 -4.91 -10.76 9.57
N HIS A 670 -6.09 -10.86 10.16
CA HIS A 670 -7.34 -11.20 9.47
C HIS A 670 -8.32 -10.04 9.55
N CYS A 671 -8.37 -9.21 8.51
CA CYS A 671 -9.18 -7.99 8.54
C CYS A 671 -10.66 -8.24 8.23
N VAL A 672 -10.97 -9.18 7.33
CA VAL A 672 -12.33 -9.41 6.79
C VAL A 672 -13.36 -9.59 7.91
N GLN A 673 -14.43 -8.79 7.88
CA GLN A 673 -15.59 -8.86 8.79
C GLN A 673 -15.31 -8.68 10.30
N THR A 674 -14.11 -8.22 10.68
CA THR A 674 -13.82 -7.88 12.07
C THR A 674 -14.68 -6.71 12.56
N LEU A 675 -15.03 -6.70 13.84
CA LEU A 675 -15.76 -5.58 14.48
C LEU A 675 -14.95 -4.92 15.58
N ALA A 676 -14.37 -5.76 16.44
CA ALA A 676 -13.50 -5.32 17.52
C ALA A 676 -12.11 -5.01 16.97
N THR A 677 -11.39 -4.14 17.69
CA THR A 677 -9.96 -3.94 17.49
C THR A 677 -9.23 -5.27 17.69
N PRO A 678 -8.50 -5.78 16.68
CA PRO A 678 -7.75 -7.02 16.82
C PRO A 678 -6.67 -6.88 17.90
N SER A 679 -6.46 -7.90 18.71
CA SER A 679 -5.41 -7.89 19.75
C SER A 679 -4.01 -7.89 19.16
N ASP A 680 -3.85 -8.41 17.93
CA ASP A 680 -2.64 -8.41 17.12
C ASP A 680 -2.55 -7.18 16.20
N SER A 681 -3.11 -6.04 16.62
CA SER A 681 -3.01 -4.75 15.91
C SER A 681 -2.01 -3.80 16.57
N ILE A 682 -1.76 -2.64 15.96
CA ILE A 682 -0.85 -1.63 16.50
C ILE A 682 -1.22 -1.18 17.92
N LEU A 683 -2.51 -1.10 18.26
CA LEU A 683 -2.94 -0.79 19.64
C LEU A 683 -2.57 -1.90 20.61
N GLY A 684 -2.75 -3.17 20.22
CA GLY A 684 -2.33 -4.30 21.02
C GLY A 684 -0.81 -4.37 21.22
N TRP A 685 -0.04 -3.99 20.21
CA TRP A 685 1.43 -3.95 20.30
C TRP A 685 1.95 -2.80 21.16
N VAL A 686 1.25 -1.65 21.19
CA VAL A 686 1.52 -0.55 22.13
C VAL A 686 1.19 -1.00 23.56
N GLY A 687 0.10 -1.73 23.75
CA GLY A 687 -0.30 -2.28 25.05
C GLY A 687 -0.59 -1.17 26.07
N ASP A 688 0.04 -1.25 27.24
CA ASP A 688 -0.03 -0.19 28.26
C ASP A 688 0.87 1.03 27.95
N GLY A 689 1.62 0.97 26.85
CA GLY A 689 2.52 2.02 26.40
C GLY A 689 3.85 2.09 27.14
N SER A 690 4.14 1.18 28.08
CA SER A 690 5.36 1.20 28.90
C SER A 690 6.58 0.58 28.24
N ALA A 691 6.39 -0.24 27.20
CA ALA A 691 7.47 -0.93 26.51
C ALA A 691 8.50 0.06 25.93
N SER A 692 9.77 -0.16 26.24
CA SER A 692 10.86 0.73 25.80
C SER A 692 11.13 0.61 24.30
N ILE A 693 11.37 1.75 23.66
CA ILE A 693 11.76 1.89 22.25
C ILE A 693 13.06 2.71 22.10
N GLU A 694 13.75 2.99 23.20
CA GLU A 694 15.01 3.74 23.21
C GLU A 694 16.18 2.77 23.06
N ASN A 695 17.05 3.03 22.07
CA ASN A 695 18.28 2.30 21.82
C ASN A 695 18.10 0.77 21.73
N THR A 696 17.04 0.33 21.06
CA THR A 696 16.65 -1.07 20.88
C THR A 696 16.20 -1.33 19.45
N ASP A 697 15.85 -2.58 19.12
CA ASP A 697 15.23 -2.89 17.84
C ASP A 697 13.76 -2.45 17.83
N ILE A 698 13.38 -1.64 16.85
CA ILE A 698 12.09 -0.96 16.78
C ILE A 698 11.47 -1.14 15.39
N VAL A 699 10.16 -0.99 15.31
CA VAL A 699 9.42 -0.87 14.06
C VAL A 699 8.42 0.26 14.15
N SER A 700 8.32 1.05 13.09
CA SER A 700 7.45 2.20 13.00
C SER A 700 6.42 2.07 11.90
N PHE A 701 5.25 2.66 12.12
CA PHE A 701 4.14 2.69 11.17
C PHE A 701 3.76 4.15 10.96
N ALA A 702 3.94 4.65 9.74
CA ALA A 702 3.60 6.01 9.36
C ALA A 702 2.29 6.01 8.56
N THR A 703 1.29 6.71 9.08
CA THR A 703 0.00 6.89 8.39
C THR A 703 0.08 8.13 7.51
N VAL A 704 -0.04 7.91 6.20
CA VAL A 704 -0.08 8.96 5.16
C VAL A 704 -1.30 8.77 4.29
N GLY A 705 -1.74 9.82 3.59
CA GLY A 705 -2.94 9.70 2.77
C GLY A 705 -3.49 11.00 2.21
N ILE A 706 -4.72 10.92 1.70
CA ILE A 706 -5.53 12.05 1.27
C ILE A 706 -6.97 11.94 1.79
N THR A 707 -7.64 13.09 1.88
CA THR A 707 -9.10 13.16 1.97
C THR A 707 -9.61 13.63 0.62
N HIS A 708 -10.28 12.74 -0.09
CA HIS A 708 -10.74 12.98 -1.45
C HIS A 708 -12.14 13.59 -1.42
N VAL A 709 -12.19 14.91 -1.50
CA VAL A 709 -13.42 15.64 -1.85
C VAL A 709 -13.51 15.63 -3.36
N VAL A 710 -14.26 14.66 -3.86
CA VAL A 710 -14.33 14.34 -5.29
C VAL A 710 -14.78 15.54 -6.12
N ARG A 711 -14.25 15.69 -7.33
CA ARG A 711 -14.60 16.75 -8.29
C ARG A 711 -15.08 16.15 -9.61
N PRO A 712 -15.86 16.89 -10.41
CA PRO A 712 -16.24 16.44 -11.76
C PRO A 712 -15.04 16.11 -12.66
N GLU A 713 -13.91 16.81 -12.49
CA GLU A 713 -12.66 16.55 -13.23
C GLU A 713 -12.03 15.18 -12.93
N ASP A 714 -12.47 14.51 -11.85
CA ASP A 714 -12.02 13.17 -11.51
C ASP A 714 -12.80 12.09 -12.29
N GLY A 715 -13.83 12.47 -13.07
CA GLY A 715 -14.59 11.58 -13.96
C GLY A 715 -14.34 11.88 -15.44
N PRO A 716 -14.48 10.88 -16.34
CA PRO A 716 -14.79 9.47 -16.06
C PRO A 716 -13.59 8.63 -15.58
N VAL A 717 -12.37 9.15 -15.71
CA VAL A 717 -11.13 8.57 -15.17
C VAL A 717 -10.34 9.68 -14.50
N MET A 718 -9.94 9.45 -13.25
CA MET A 718 -9.30 10.41 -12.38
C MET A 718 -7.85 10.66 -12.80
N PRO A 719 -7.41 11.93 -12.93
CA PRO A 719 -6.00 12.26 -13.04
C PRO A 719 -5.21 11.83 -11.81
N ALA A 720 -3.96 11.41 -11.98
CA ALA A 720 -3.17 10.90 -10.87
C ALA A 720 -2.94 11.94 -9.75
N GLU A 721 -3.27 11.56 -8.50
CA GLU A 721 -2.86 12.25 -7.28
C GLU A 721 -1.70 11.52 -6.60
N HIS A 722 -0.86 12.24 -5.85
CA HIS A 722 0.34 11.65 -5.24
C HIS A 722 0.43 11.90 -3.73
N VAL A 723 0.66 10.82 -2.98
CA VAL A 723 1.05 10.81 -1.58
C VAL A 723 2.54 10.47 -1.49
N ARG A 724 3.30 11.23 -0.70
CA ARG A 724 4.75 11.02 -0.56
C ARG A 724 5.21 10.98 0.90
N LEU A 725 6.17 10.10 1.18
CA LEU A 725 6.94 10.05 2.42
C LEU A 725 8.41 9.87 2.08
N ALA A 726 9.28 10.77 2.54
CA ALA A 726 10.71 10.71 2.33
C ALA A 726 11.47 10.45 3.63
N LEU A 727 12.48 9.60 3.55
CA LEU A 727 13.45 9.30 4.59
C LEU A 727 14.78 9.91 4.17
N LYS A 728 15.17 11.01 4.82
CA LYS A 728 16.35 11.80 4.46
C LYS A 728 17.48 11.66 5.48
N PRO A 729 18.74 11.50 5.05
CA PRO A 729 19.86 11.44 5.98
C PRO A 729 20.00 12.75 6.77
N THR A 730 20.21 12.65 8.09
CA THR A 730 20.48 13.78 8.97
C THR A 730 21.64 13.43 9.90
N SER A 731 22.74 14.19 9.80
CA SER A 731 24.00 13.86 10.47
C SER A 731 24.52 12.44 10.17
N PHE A 732 24.03 11.77 9.13
CA PHE A 732 24.44 10.40 8.81
C PHE A 732 25.80 10.37 8.09
N PHE A 733 25.93 11.14 7.01
CA PHE A 733 27.16 11.28 6.24
C PHE A 733 28.02 12.43 6.78
N ARG A 734 29.34 12.34 6.58
CA ARG A 734 30.31 13.40 6.92
C ARG A 734 30.02 14.73 6.20
N ARG A 735 29.51 14.66 4.98
CA ARG A 735 29.20 15.79 4.09
C ARG A 735 28.20 15.34 3.03
N ASN A 736 27.85 16.21 2.09
CA ASN A 736 26.99 15.86 0.97
C ASN A 736 27.52 14.60 0.25
N PRO A 737 26.76 13.48 0.23
CA PRO A 737 27.22 12.22 -0.35
C PRO A 737 27.25 12.21 -1.89
N MET A 738 26.77 13.29 -2.53
CA MET A 738 26.79 13.50 -4.00
C MET A 738 28.05 14.21 -4.52
N LEU A 739 29.03 14.52 -3.68
CA LEU A 739 30.19 15.31 -4.11
C LEU A 739 31.13 14.57 -5.06
N ASP A 740 31.04 13.24 -5.13
CA ASP A 740 31.75 12.40 -6.09
C ASP A 740 30.94 12.10 -7.36
N VAL A 741 29.70 12.60 -7.45
CA VAL A 741 28.91 12.51 -8.68
C VAL A 741 29.50 13.49 -9.72
N PRO A 742 29.89 13.01 -10.91
CA PRO A 742 30.55 13.86 -11.90
C PRO A 742 29.62 14.97 -12.42
N ALA A 743 30.20 16.16 -12.59
CA ALA A 743 29.56 17.25 -13.30
C ALA A 743 29.51 16.94 -14.80
N ILE A 744 28.36 16.50 -15.30
CA ILE A 744 28.18 16.15 -16.71
C ILE A 744 27.39 17.25 -17.42
N LYS A 745 27.96 17.79 -18.51
CA LYS A 745 27.22 18.56 -19.51
C LYS A 745 26.73 17.61 -20.59
N ASP A 746 25.42 17.33 -20.59
CA ASP A 746 24.82 16.51 -21.64
C ASP A 746 24.95 17.22 -23.00
N LYS A 747 25.64 16.55 -23.93
CA LYS A 747 25.87 17.05 -25.29
C LYS A 747 24.65 16.88 -26.20
N LYS A 748 23.65 16.08 -25.81
CA LYS A 748 22.40 15.91 -26.55
C LYS A 748 21.39 17.04 -26.28
N SER A 749 21.53 17.75 -25.17
CA SER A 749 20.75 18.94 -24.87
C SER A 749 21.07 20.08 -25.83
N VAL A 750 20.06 20.57 -26.56
CA VAL A 750 20.17 21.66 -27.56
C VAL A 750 19.14 22.75 -27.27
N HIS A 751 19.36 23.97 -27.79
CA HIS A 751 18.34 25.02 -27.74
C HIS A 751 17.07 24.61 -28.48
N ALA A 752 15.90 24.85 -27.90
CA ALA A 752 14.61 24.50 -28.51
C ALA A 752 14.41 25.15 -29.90
N ALA A 753 14.92 26.36 -30.12
CA ALA A 753 14.88 27.00 -31.44
C ALA A 753 15.82 26.31 -32.46
N ALA A 754 16.95 25.75 -32.02
CA ALA A 754 17.91 25.07 -32.87
C ALA A 754 17.48 23.64 -33.25
N SER A 755 16.64 22.99 -32.46
CA SER A 755 16.06 21.68 -32.81
C SER A 755 15.04 21.76 -33.94
N ALA A 756 14.42 22.93 -34.17
CA ALA A 756 13.47 23.16 -35.27
C ALA A 756 14.14 23.45 -36.62
N ALA A 757 15.41 23.89 -36.64
CA ALA A 757 16.10 24.38 -37.84
C ALA A 757 16.68 23.28 -38.76
N LYS A 758 16.49 21.99 -38.43
CA LYS A 758 17.03 20.86 -39.23
C LYS A 758 16.09 20.31 -40.31
N CYS A 759 14.93 20.93 -40.55
CA CYS A 759 13.95 20.47 -41.56
C CYS A 759 14.01 21.19 -42.92
N CYS A 760 15.12 21.86 -43.27
CA CYS A 760 15.31 22.41 -44.62
C CYS A 760 16.72 22.12 -45.14
N LEU A 761 16.95 20.88 -45.59
CA LEU A 761 17.98 20.53 -46.57
C LEU A 761 17.45 19.47 -47.51
#